data_AF-A0A2S5VZA6-F1
#
_entry.id   AF-A0A2S5VZA6-F1
#
_cell.length_a   1.000
_cell.length_b   1.000
_cell.length_c   1.000
_cell.angle_alpha   90.00
_cell.angle_beta   90.00
_cell.angle_gamma   90.00
#
_symmetry.space_group_name_H-M   'P 1'
#
loop_
_entity.id
_entity.type
_entity.pdbx_description
1 polymer ?
#
loop_
_entity_poly.entity_id
_entity_poly.type
_entity_poly.pdbx_seq_one_letter_code
_entity_poly.pdbx_strand_id
1 'polypeptide(L)'
;MLGFGSADLARQQAEAARTMIDAAPPVDQSVRVSTTLIAGDTGQDAAIAPVFAAAFAPGGFVSRQTLRSGDLRLDGSADTPAIVESIAGLESAAELVSGTWPTEAAASGAATGAVPTALQADAAAARGLAVGDTVRVGNPGAETTLEIAATWRATNPADPLWFADPAVISGFDDTATGPFVIAEPALRALPSSVTSEWIAVPAAAGFTAGQLASLAARTSAPTLSSALQVAGGVDGGNLTVDGGLSATASRVLSANLGVSAIAVLPEVLLLLLGAICVSQLARLLSAARGDETTVLRARGASRPQLTVVSALELFVVMGLGSAVGIALAGVVFVALGGSGDAAAALGAPLGLAAAAAVLLGLVALLPLWIGYAAGRAASGGAGPTASARAGASTLVAVVVALVALLSLWQLLTSGLLTNGGAQGLNPVATPAPVLVLVATVLLLGLAVAPIARAVAGSARKRPWFPLFQVARSLGRPQSSFPVIVLVVALASGGSVLAAGVASTWSATDTATRAETVGTDARIQLDAPDFDVDNSPSVTSPVYAALPGVEQATTTFSAPVTVGRDTVTLLGQAPGIPLAAAPSLLGSPGLVDPAAGSVGVTLGTGGQGADRPGTVAVSAWFADAQGALQRVQLGSVAVDTVARVATTLSAALPPGLRPFRLLALDVRLAGSPGDDLPVQLTNVFGVDQAGGALPIDLGADPTRSVTVSSAKALVRAFSQPSDSSVPDALPVVASDALLQRLGLSAGASVSLTLPTGRTLSAVVTGRVPDVAGAGSPWAVVADLPTLDRAMLQAGDPIIPPSEVWVSTLDPAAVAASALPLGHHRSTVTTTLSASAAPLREPTVVVLWIVAGAGVLLALVAVIASAIVLLRSRRSEVLVFDALGLTLRSQGYQRAAEFVVLIVCGLFAGLVAGVGAAQLAIRPFATAASPGAVAGAAVSFDPVGVALALGTLAACLFAAAALYVAAVERQAAGSQRPGRNRPRPAARQASSQTDSAVRR
;
A
#
# COMPACT_ATOMS: atom_id res chain seq x y z
N MET A 1 -19.90 16.84 -14.60
CA MET A 1 -19.40 16.17 -13.37
C MET A 1 -18.23 15.23 -13.68
N LEU A 2 -18.37 14.24 -14.56
CA LEU A 2 -17.30 13.27 -14.87
C LEU A 2 -15.96 13.92 -15.29
N GLY A 3 -15.99 14.88 -16.22
CA GLY A 3 -14.78 15.61 -16.63
C GLY A 3 -14.20 16.60 -15.60
N PHE A 4 -14.99 17.03 -14.61
CA PHE A 4 -14.48 17.86 -13.49
C PHE A 4 -13.73 16.97 -12.49
N GLY A 5 -14.30 15.81 -12.19
CA GLY A 5 -13.71 14.83 -11.29
C GLY A 5 -12.37 14.32 -11.82
N SER A 6 -12.26 14.02 -13.11
CA SER A 6 -11.04 13.43 -13.66
C SER A 6 -9.83 14.36 -13.66
N ALA A 7 -10.00 15.65 -13.96
CA ALA A 7 -8.90 16.61 -13.97
C ALA A 7 -8.43 17.00 -12.55
N ASP A 8 -9.37 17.15 -11.62
CA ASP A 8 -9.06 17.45 -10.22
C ASP A 8 -8.47 16.24 -9.51
N LEU A 9 -9.02 15.04 -9.78
CA LEU A 9 -8.46 13.77 -9.32
C LEU A 9 -7.04 13.56 -9.87
N ALA A 10 -6.78 13.88 -11.14
CA ALA A 10 -5.42 13.77 -11.70
C ALA A 10 -4.43 14.71 -11.01
N ARG A 11 -4.85 15.92 -10.62
CA ARG A 11 -4.02 16.84 -9.83
C ARG A 11 -3.76 16.29 -8.42
N GLN A 12 -4.82 15.88 -7.72
CA GLN A 12 -4.72 15.29 -6.38
C GLN A 12 -3.89 14.01 -6.37
N GLN A 13 -3.99 13.17 -7.41
CA GLN A 13 -3.14 12.00 -7.58
C GLN A 13 -1.67 12.37 -7.81
N ALA A 14 -1.40 13.44 -8.56
CA ALA A 14 -0.02 13.91 -8.78
C ALA A 14 0.63 14.45 -7.50
N GLU A 15 -0.15 15.18 -6.68
CA GLU A 15 0.27 15.69 -5.36
C GLU A 15 0.43 14.55 -4.35
N ALA A 16 -0.51 13.59 -4.32
CA ALA A 16 -0.43 12.40 -3.48
C ALA A 16 0.78 11.52 -3.86
N ALA A 17 1.10 11.38 -5.14
CA ALA A 17 2.29 10.68 -5.59
C ALA A 17 3.58 11.34 -5.08
N ARG A 18 3.63 12.69 -5.08
CA ARG A 18 4.75 13.44 -4.48
C ARG A 18 4.84 13.19 -2.97
N THR A 19 3.71 13.24 -2.28
CA THR A 19 3.63 12.98 -0.83
C THR A 19 4.12 11.57 -0.47
N MET A 20 3.80 10.56 -1.29
CA MET A 20 4.27 9.19 -1.07
C MET A 20 5.78 9.04 -1.31
N ILE A 21 6.35 9.73 -2.29
CA ILE A 21 7.80 9.76 -2.48
C ILE A 21 8.45 10.46 -1.28
N ASP A 22 7.92 11.61 -0.83
CA ASP A 22 8.48 12.38 0.30
C ASP A 22 8.36 11.67 1.65
N ALA A 23 7.40 10.76 1.79
CA ALA A 23 7.26 9.92 2.97
C ALA A 23 8.21 8.70 2.97
N ALA A 24 8.86 8.37 1.85
CA ALA A 24 9.81 7.25 1.78
C ALA A 24 11.11 7.58 2.55
N PRO A 25 11.92 6.58 2.95
CA PRO A 25 13.24 6.85 3.53
C PRO A 25 14.14 7.67 2.59
N PRO A 26 15.10 8.48 3.09
CA PRO A 26 15.97 9.34 2.25
C PRO A 26 16.66 8.62 1.08
N VAL A 27 17.13 7.38 1.31
CA VAL A 27 17.76 6.51 0.30
C VAL A 27 16.76 6.07 -0.79
N ASP A 28 15.48 5.94 -0.44
CA ASP A 28 14.40 5.52 -1.33
C ASP A 28 13.81 6.69 -2.14
N GLN A 29 14.19 7.93 -1.83
CA GLN A 29 13.80 9.15 -2.54
C GLN A 29 14.83 9.61 -3.58
N SER A 30 16.04 9.04 -3.54
CA SER A 30 17.20 9.54 -4.24
C SER A 30 17.89 8.45 -5.03
N VAL A 31 18.77 8.87 -5.93
CA VAL A 31 19.75 8.00 -6.60
C VAL A 31 21.12 8.58 -6.35
N ARG A 32 22.07 7.72 -5.96
CA ARG A 32 23.47 8.05 -5.78
C ARG A 32 24.29 7.38 -6.88
N VAL A 33 25.08 8.17 -7.58
CA VAL A 33 26.07 7.70 -8.55
C VAL A 33 27.44 7.95 -7.96
N SER A 34 28.29 6.94 -7.87
CA SER A 34 29.68 7.13 -7.46
C SER A 34 30.64 6.57 -8.49
N THR A 35 31.77 7.26 -8.69
CA THR A 35 32.86 6.82 -9.57
C THR A 35 34.18 7.41 -9.07
N THR A 36 35.31 6.78 -9.41
CA THR A 36 36.63 7.31 -9.08
C THR A 36 36.89 8.62 -9.83
N LEU A 37 37.43 9.62 -9.13
CA LEU A 37 37.84 10.88 -9.73
C LEU A 37 39.03 10.64 -10.67
N ILE A 38 38.88 11.02 -11.94
CA ILE A 38 39.95 10.95 -12.92
C ILE A 38 40.90 12.15 -12.71
N ALA A 39 42.20 11.87 -12.53
CA ALA A 39 43.19 12.89 -12.24
C ALA A 39 43.24 13.98 -13.33
N GLY A 40 43.10 15.25 -12.93
CA GLY A 40 43.14 16.41 -13.83
C GLY A 40 41.82 16.74 -14.53
N ASP A 41 40.75 15.95 -14.31
CA ASP A 41 39.45 16.20 -14.91
C ASP A 41 38.54 17.02 -13.97
N THR A 42 38.01 18.13 -14.46
CA THR A 42 36.94 18.93 -13.85
C THR A 42 35.61 18.77 -14.61
N GLY A 43 35.59 17.94 -15.64
CA GLY A 43 34.48 17.75 -16.57
C GLY A 43 33.50 16.63 -16.19
N GLN A 44 33.78 15.81 -15.16
CA GLN A 44 32.89 14.70 -14.76
C GLN A 44 31.49 15.21 -14.38
N ASP A 45 31.40 16.33 -13.66
CA ASP A 45 30.12 16.95 -13.29
C ASP A 45 29.34 17.41 -14.53
N ALA A 46 30.04 18.02 -15.50
CA ALA A 46 29.46 18.42 -16.79
C ALA A 46 29.02 17.22 -17.65
N ALA A 47 29.63 16.05 -17.48
CA ALA A 47 29.26 14.82 -18.18
C ALA A 47 28.01 14.15 -17.57
N ILE A 48 27.82 14.23 -16.25
CA ILE A 48 26.68 13.60 -15.55
C ILE A 48 25.41 14.45 -15.67
N ALA A 49 25.53 15.78 -15.60
CA ALA A 49 24.39 16.70 -15.67
C ALA A 49 23.40 16.42 -16.83
N PRO A 50 23.80 16.20 -18.09
CA PRO A 50 22.86 15.89 -19.17
C PRO A 50 22.19 14.52 -19.02
N VAL A 51 22.87 13.53 -18.42
CA VAL A 51 22.31 12.20 -18.17
C VAL A 51 21.24 12.28 -17.08
N PHE A 52 21.49 13.01 -16.00
CA PHE A 52 20.47 13.29 -14.97
C PHE A 52 19.31 14.11 -15.54
N ALA A 53 19.58 15.15 -16.33
CA ALA A 53 18.52 15.92 -17.00
C ALA A 53 17.61 15.01 -17.85
N ALA A 54 18.19 14.06 -18.59
CA ALA A 54 17.43 13.10 -19.37
C ALA A 54 16.68 12.07 -18.51
N ALA A 55 17.25 11.61 -17.40
CA ALA A 55 16.64 10.63 -16.49
C ALA A 55 15.42 11.22 -15.75
N PHE A 56 15.52 12.47 -15.30
CA PHE A 56 14.49 13.15 -14.50
C PHE A 56 13.53 14.04 -15.33
N ALA A 57 13.74 14.17 -16.64
CA ALA A 57 12.84 14.94 -17.51
C ALA A 57 11.40 14.38 -17.54
N PRO A 58 10.35 15.20 -17.63
CA PRO A 58 10.34 16.66 -17.65
C PRO A 58 10.31 17.28 -16.24
N GLY A 59 10.30 16.48 -15.17
CA GLY A 59 10.11 16.94 -13.80
C GLY A 59 11.30 17.68 -13.20
N GLY A 60 12.49 17.53 -13.79
CA GLY A 60 13.73 18.12 -13.30
C GLY A 60 14.25 17.43 -12.04
N PHE A 61 15.43 17.84 -11.61
CA PHE A 61 16.12 17.27 -10.46
C PHE A 61 16.87 18.36 -9.69
N VAL A 62 17.13 18.08 -8.42
CA VAL A 62 18.15 18.75 -7.62
C VAL A 62 19.25 17.73 -7.37
N SER A 63 20.51 18.13 -7.51
CA SER A 63 21.65 17.27 -7.21
C SER A 63 22.67 17.96 -6.33
N ARG A 64 23.41 17.15 -5.56
CA ARG A 64 24.57 17.57 -4.79
C ARG A 64 25.75 16.67 -5.14
N GLN A 65 26.91 17.27 -5.34
CA GLN A 65 28.16 16.55 -5.51
C GLN A 65 28.95 16.56 -4.19
N THR A 66 29.49 15.40 -3.85
CA THR A 66 30.42 15.21 -2.75
C THR A 66 31.66 14.53 -3.30
N LEU A 67 32.84 15.05 -2.97
CA LEU A 67 34.10 14.38 -3.21
C LEU A 67 34.56 13.78 -1.88
N ARG A 68 34.85 12.49 -1.86
CA ARG A 68 35.25 11.74 -0.66
C ARG A 68 36.65 11.17 -0.85
N SER A 69 37.54 11.37 0.12
CA SER A 69 38.85 10.71 0.12
C SER A 69 38.70 9.20 0.32
N GLY A 70 39.66 8.42 -0.17
CA GLY A 70 39.83 7.03 0.23
C GLY A 70 40.26 6.91 1.69
N ASP A 71 40.68 5.72 2.09
CA ASP A 71 41.01 5.41 3.48
C ASP A 71 42.15 6.30 4.00
N LEU A 72 41.81 7.16 4.96
CA LEU A 72 42.74 8.02 5.68
C LEU A 72 42.69 7.71 7.18
N ARG A 73 43.75 8.11 7.89
CA ARG A 73 43.90 7.85 9.33
C ARG A 73 44.18 9.12 10.10
N LEU A 74 43.63 9.20 11.31
CA LEU A 74 43.88 10.26 12.28
C LEU A 74 45.19 10.00 13.02
N ASP A 75 46.05 11.03 13.06
CA ASP A 75 47.37 11.07 13.73
C ASP A 75 48.29 9.89 13.40
N GLY A 76 48.15 9.33 12.20
CA GLY A 76 48.93 8.17 11.74
C GLY A 76 48.65 6.87 12.51
N SER A 77 47.64 6.86 13.41
CA SER A 77 47.25 5.68 14.17
C SER A 77 46.50 4.69 13.28
N ALA A 78 46.87 3.40 13.37
CA ALA A 78 46.24 2.34 12.60
C ALA A 78 44.72 2.19 12.90
N ASP A 79 44.32 2.60 14.11
CA ASP A 79 43.04 2.26 14.76
C ASP A 79 41.99 3.39 14.70
N THR A 80 42.28 4.52 14.05
CA THR A 80 41.34 5.64 13.93
C THR A 80 41.18 6.10 12.48
N PRO A 81 40.25 5.50 11.71
CA PRO A 81 39.98 5.94 10.35
C PRO A 81 39.35 7.34 10.33
N ALA A 82 39.61 8.08 9.27
CA ALA A 82 39.20 9.46 9.07
C ALA A 82 38.51 9.62 7.72
N ILE A 83 37.41 10.35 7.69
CA ILE A 83 36.70 10.69 6.44
C ILE A 83 36.94 12.16 6.14
N VAL A 84 37.55 12.45 4.99
CA VAL A 84 37.77 13.82 4.52
C VAL A 84 36.96 14.03 3.24
N GLU A 85 36.20 15.11 3.20
CA GLU A 85 35.27 15.38 2.09
C GLU A 85 35.35 16.82 1.61
N SER A 86 34.87 17.04 0.40
CA SER A 86 34.47 18.34 -0.10
C SER A 86 33.02 18.25 -0.54
N ILE A 87 32.14 18.97 0.15
CA ILE A 87 30.69 18.95 -0.08
C ILE A 87 30.29 20.26 -0.75
N ALA A 88 29.76 20.18 -1.98
CA ALA A 88 29.33 21.36 -2.71
C ALA A 88 28.11 22.04 -2.04
N GLY A 89 28.24 23.32 -1.72
CA GLY A 89 27.16 24.15 -1.17
C GLY A 89 26.73 23.77 0.25
N LEU A 90 27.63 23.21 1.06
CA LEU A 90 27.38 22.80 2.45
C LEU A 90 26.71 23.91 3.27
N GLU A 91 27.11 25.17 3.08
CA GLU A 91 26.63 26.33 3.84
C GLU A 91 25.14 26.61 3.65
N SER A 92 24.54 26.09 2.57
CA SER A 92 23.11 26.21 2.31
C SER A 92 22.26 25.12 2.97
N ALA A 93 22.88 24.01 3.37
CA ALA A 93 22.22 22.80 3.87
C ALA A 93 22.63 22.41 5.30
N ALA A 94 23.60 23.12 5.87
CA ALA A 94 24.12 22.92 7.22
C ALA A 94 24.10 24.21 8.04
N GLU A 95 23.90 24.06 9.34
CA GLU A 95 24.05 25.12 10.32
C GLU A 95 25.46 25.13 10.92
N LEU A 96 26.02 26.32 11.06
CA LEU A 96 27.31 26.53 11.71
C LEU A 96 27.12 26.55 13.21
N VAL A 97 27.72 25.60 13.93
CA VAL A 97 27.65 25.51 15.39
C VAL A 97 28.70 26.41 16.03
N SER A 98 29.92 26.42 15.50
CA SER A 98 31.01 27.27 15.98
C SER A 98 32.05 27.55 14.89
N GLY A 99 32.80 28.63 15.03
CA GLY A 99 33.90 28.99 14.11
C GLY A 99 33.45 29.74 12.85
N THR A 100 34.18 29.54 11.75
CA THR A 100 33.93 30.17 10.44
C THR A 100 34.17 29.16 9.32
N TRP A 101 33.27 29.12 8.33
CA TRP A 101 33.39 28.20 7.20
C TRP A 101 34.75 28.33 6.48
N PRO A 102 35.40 27.21 6.14
CA PRO A 102 36.64 27.22 5.36
C PRO A 102 36.35 27.77 3.95
N THR A 103 37.18 28.70 3.48
CA THR A 103 37.06 29.30 2.14
C THR A 103 38.19 28.82 1.24
N GLU A 104 37.94 28.74 -0.07
CA GLU A 104 38.98 28.35 -1.05
C GLU A 104 40.21 29.29 -1.02
N ALA A 105 40.00 30.57 -0.73
CA ALA A 105 41.07 31.55 -0.56
C ALA A 105 41.95 31.26 0.66
N ALA A 106 41.38 30.77 1.75
CA ALA A 106 42.13 30.34 2.93
C ALA A 106 42.86 29.01 2.70
N ALA A 107 42.29 28.11 1.90
CA ALA A 107 42.90 26.81 1.56
C ALA A 107 44.10 26.94 0.60
N SER A 108 44.07 27.93 -0.32
CA SER A 108 45.17 28.24 -1.24
C SER A 108 46.26 29.13 -0.63
N GLY A 109 45.95 29.82 0.47
CA GLY A 109 46.82 30.76 1.18
C GLY A 109 47.55 30.18 2.39
N ALA A 110 47.62 28.85 2.56
CA ALA A 110 48.23 28.17 3.70
C ALA A 110 49.77 28.38 3.78
N ALA A 111 50.19 29.61 4.09
CA ALA A 111 51.55 29.95 4.50
C ALA A 111 51.91 29.36 5.88
N THR A 112 50.92 28.80 6.60
CA THR A 112 50.99 28.25 7.96
C THR A 112 51.04 26.72 8.03
N GLY A 113 50.97 26.00 6.91
CA GLY A 113 51.15 24.53 6.87
C GLY A 113 49.98 23.68 7.40
N ALA A 114 48.84 24.29 7.73
CA ALA A 114 47.60 23.59 8.09
C ALA A 114 46.44 24.00 7.18
N VAL A 115 45.60 23.03 6.80
CA VAL A 115 44.43 23.24 5.93
C VAL A 115 43.20 23.51 6.80
N PRO A 116 42.48 24.64 6.62
CA PRO A 116 41.28 24.91 7.39
C PRO A 116 40.17 23.91 7.04
N THR A 117 39.55 23.30 8.06
CA THR A 117 38.50 22.28 7.93
C THR A 117 37.27 22.59 8.79
N ALA A 118 36.10 22.19 8.30
CA ALA A 118 34.86 22.17 9.07
C ALA A 118 34.54 20.73 9.49
N LEU A 119 34.53 20.47 10.79
CA LEU A 119 34.27 19.15 11.35
C LEU A 119 32.80 19.01 11.78
N GLN A 120 32.20 17.84 11.59
CA GLN A 120 30.87 17.56 12.13
C GLN A 120 30.89 17.69 13.68
N ALA A 121 29.88 18.36 14.26
CA ALA A 121 29.91 18.79 15.66
C ALA A 121 29.87 17.66 16.70
N ASP A 122 29.19 16.54 16.45
CA ASP A 122 29.22 15.34 17.30
C ASP A 122 30.57 14.64 17.23
N ALA A 123 31.17 14.53 16.05
CA ALA A 123 32.53 14.00 15.87
C ALA A 123 33.54 14.82 16.68
N ALA A 124 33.45 16.15 16.58
CA ALA A 124 34.28 17.08 17.34
C ALA A 124 34.11 16.88 18.86
N ALA A 125 32.86 16.84 19.34
CA ALA A 125 32.57 16.65 20.76
C ALA A 125 33.05 15.29 21.29
N ALA A 126 32.80 14.21 20.56
CA ALA A 126 33.20 12.86 20.94
C ALA A 126 34.72 12.65 20.96
N ARG A 127 35.47 13.37 20.10
CA ARG A 127 36.93 13.36 20.08
C ARG A 127 37.57 14.43 20.96
N GLY A 128 36.79 15.28 21.61
CA GLY A 128 37.29 16.38 22.45
C GLY A 128 38.02 17.48 21.66
N LEU A 129 37.65 17.65 20.38
CA LEU A 129 38.24 18.62 19.47
C LEU A 129 37.39 19.90 19.42
N ALA A 130 38.05 21.05 19.39
CA ALA A 130 37.43 22.38 19.32
C ALA A 130 37.98 23.20 18.14
N VAL A 131 37.32 24.32 17.84
CA VAL A 131 37.80 25.28 16.85
C VAL A 131 39.17 25.84 17.27
N GLY A 132 40.14 25.80 16.37
CA GLY A 132 41.54 26.17 16.57
C GLY A 132 42.46 24.98 16.84
N ASP A 133 41.92 23.79 17.09
CA ASP A 133 42.74 22.58 17.24
C ASP A 133 43.24 22.08 15.87
N THR A 134 44.41 21.45 15.87
CA THR A 134 45.00 20.86 14.67
C THR A 134 45.10 19.35 14.79
N VAL A 135 44.78 18.65 13.72
CA VAL A 135 44.76 17.19 13.64
C VAL A 135 45.51 16.74 12.40
N ARG A 136 46.27 15.65 12.46
CA ARG A 136 46.94 15.11 11.27
C ARG A 136 46.10 14.03 10.63
N VAL A 137 45.94 14.10 9.31
CA VAL A 137 45.20 13.11 8.54
C VAL A 137 46.07 12.62 7.39
N GLY A 138 46.25 11.31 7.28
CA GLY A 138 47.07 10.71 6.23
C GLY A 138 47.55 9.31 6.57
N ASN A 139 48.26 8.71 5.61
CA ASN A 139 48.99 7.47 5.87
C ASN A 139 50.34 7.80 6.53
N PRO A 140 50.91 6.89 7.35
CA PRO A 140 52.21 7.12 7.98
C PRO A 140 53.28 7.54 6.97
N GLY A 141 53.87 8.72 7.16
CA GLY A 141 54.88 9.30 6.25
C GLY A 141 54.34 10.22 5.14
N ALA A 142 53.01 10.36 5.02
CA ALA A 142 52.33 11.26 4.08
C ALA A 142 51.10 11.90 4.75
N GLU A 143 51.33 12.58 5.87
CA GLU A 143 50.31 13.23 6.69
C GLU A 143 50.09 14.70 6.28
N THR A 144 48.84 15.13 6.28
CA THR A 144 48.43 16.52 6.10
C THR A 144 47.82 17.05 7.40
N THR A 145 48.24 18.23 7.85
CA THR A 145 47.68 18.87 9.03
C THR A 145 46.38 19.60 8.66
N LEU A 146 45.29 19.28 9.33
CA LEU A 146 44.01 19.98 9.26
C LEU A 146 43.82 20.84 10.50
N GLU A 147 43.39 22.09 10.34
CA GLU A 147 43.03 23.01 11.44
C GLU A 147 41.51 23.14 11.49
N ILE A 148 40.91 22.86 12.64
CA ILE A 148 39.45 22.94 12.81
C ILE A 148 39.03 24.40 12.84
N ALA A 149 38.57 24.90 11.71
CA ALA A 149 38.10 26.28 11.55
C ALA A 149 36.62 26.44 11.94
N ALA A 150 35.85 25.35 11.85
CA ALA A 150 34.43 25.35 12.15
C ALA A 150 33.93 23.99 12.63
N THR A 151 32.82 24.00 13.38
CA THR A 151 32.00 22.81 13.62
C THR A 151 30.60 23.01 13.09
N TRP A 152 29.98 21.97 12.51
CA TRP A 152 28.68 22.10 11.84
C TRP A 152 27.73 20.92 12.08
N ARG A 153 26.44 21.13 11.80
CA ARG A 153 25.40 20.09 11.77
C ARG A 153 24.51 20.25 10.55
N ALA A 154 24.01 19.16 10.00
CA ALA A 154 23.01 19.23 8.94
C ALA A 154 21.72 19.87 9.48
N THR A 155 21.17 20.85 8.75
CA THR A 155 19.92 21.54 9.15
C THR A 155 18.73 20.57 9.16
N ASN A 156 18.70 19.63 8.21
CA ASN A 156 17.75 18.54 8.15
C ASN A 156 18.49 17.22 7.89
N PRO A 157 18.72 16.38 8.92
CA PRO A 157 19.36 15.06 8.76
C PRO A 157 18.60 14.10 7.83
N ALA A 158 17.29 14.31 7.64
CA ALA A 158 16.45 13.51 6.75
C ALA A 158 16.38 14.06 5.32
N ASP A 159 17.17 15.09 4.95
CA ASP A 159 17.24 15.58 3.57
C ASP A 159 17.76 14.44 2.65
N PRO A 160 16.99 14.04 1.61
CA PRO A 160 17.39 12.97 0.70
C PRO A 160 18.69 13.26 -0.07
N LEU A 161 19.13 14.52 -0.17
CA LEU A 161 20.44 14.87 -0.72
C LEU A 161 21.62 14.46 0.17
N TRP A 162 21.39 14.02 1.41
CA TRP A 162 22.41 13.39 2.25
C TRP A 162 22.47 11.88 2.08
N PHE A 163 21.52 11.25 1.36
CA PHE A 163 21.49 9.79 1.14
C PHE A 163 21.62 8.96 2.44
N ALA A 164 21.10 9.49 3.56
CA ALA A 164 21.27 8.92 4.90
C ALA A 164 22.73 8.62 5.30
N ASP A 165 23.67 9.43 4.83
CA ASP A 165 25.11 9.28 5.13
C ASP A 165 25.39 9.49 6.62
N PRO A 166 25.85 8.45 7.35
CA PRO A 166 26.03 8.53 8.79
C PRO A 166 27.18 9.49 9.15
N ALA A 167 28.20 9.65 8.30
CA ALA A 167 29.28 10.59 8.53
C ALA A 167 28.74 12.03 8.65
N VAL A 168 27.93 12.47 7.68
CA VAL A 168 27.33 13.81 7.66
C VAL A 168 26.34 14.00 8.83
N ILE A 169 25.59 12.95 9.17
CA ILE A 169 24.49 13.03 10.13
C ILE A 169 24.99 12.97 11.58
N SER A 170 25.76 11.93 11.94
CA SER A 170 26.19 11.64 13.31
C SER A 170 27.69 11.89 13.55
N GLY A 171 28.45 12.22 12.51
CA GLY A 171 29.90 12.45 12.63
C GLY A 171 30.75 11.18 12.53
N PHE A 172 30.13 10.04 12.22
CA PHE A 172 30.78 8.75 12.21
C PHE A 172 30.21 7.84 11.12
N ASP A 173 31.09 7.08 10.45
CA ASP A 173 30.72 5.95 9.61
C ASP A 173 31.47 4.72 10.12
N ASP A 174 30.76 3.84 10.82
CA ASP A 174 31.30 2.79 11.68
C ASP A 174 32.32 3.35 12.70
N THR A 175 33.61 3.09 12.52
CA THR A 175 34.69 3.58 13.38
C THR A 175 35.34 4.86 12.84
N ALA A 176 35.05 5.21 11.58
CA ALA A 176 35.65 6.34 10.91
C ALA A 176 35.04 7.64 11.41
N THR A 177 35.90 8.59 11.76
CA THR A 177 35.48 9.90 12.28
C THR A 177 35.48 10.94 11.17
N GLY A 178 34.42 11.73 11.06
CA GLY A 178 34.30 12.78 10.06
C GLY A 178 32.84 13.07 9.68
N PRO A 179 32.57 13.83 8.61
CA PRO A 179 33.55 14.29 7.66
C PRO A 179 34.32 15.51 8.18
N PHE A 180 35.62 15.52 7.89
CA PHE A 180 36.43 16.72 7.87
C PHE A 180 36.21 17.38 6.51
N VAL A 181 35.38 18.41 6.46
CA VAL A 181 35.06 19.09 5.21
C VAL A 181 36.15 20.12 4.90
N ILE A 182 36.79 20.01 3.75
CA ILE A 182 37.81 20.92 3.25
C ILE A 182 37.46 21.41 1.85
N ALA A 183 38.13 22.46 1.38
CA ALA A 183 37.95 22.93 0.01
C ALA A 183 38.45 21.87 -1.00
N GLU A 184 37.73 21.73 -2.11
CA GLU A 184 38.03 20.75 -3.16
C GLU A 184 39.50 20.75 -3.64
N PRO A 185 40.15 21.91 -3.90
CA PRO A 185 41.56 21.91 -4.31
C PRO A 185 42.49 21.28 -3.28
N ALA A 186 42.20 21.42 -1.98
CA ALA A 186 42.98 20.81 -0.90
C ALA A 186 42.73 19.30 -0.81
N LEU A 187 41.48 18.85 -1.02
CA LEU A 187 41.14 17.43 -1.07
C LEU A 187 41.86 16.72 -2.22
N ARG A 188 41.87 17.32 -3.41
CA ARG A 188 42.57 16.77 -4.59
C ARG A 188 44.09 16.69 -4.41
N ALA A 189 44.65 17.49 -3.51
CA ALA A 189 46.08 17.48 -3.20
C ALA A 189 46.47 16.40 -2.16
N LEU A 190 45.50 15.75 -1.52
CA LEU A 190 45.76 14.66 -0.58
C LEU A 190 46.35 13.43 -1.30
N PRO A 191 47.27 12.69 -0.67
CA PRO A 191 47.87 11.48 -1.21
C PRO A 191 46.91 10.27 -1.07
N SER A 192 45.68 10.39 -1.59
CA SER A 192 44.64 9.36 -1.56
C SER A 192 43.84 9.34 -2.86
N SER A 193 43.26 8.19 -3.22
CA SER A 193 42.21 8.17 -4.25
C SER A 193 41.04 9.03 -3.80
N VAL A 194 40.38 9.72 -4.74
CA VAL A 194 39.17 10.49 -4.46
C VAL A 194 38.03 9.86 -5.23
N THR A 195 36.90 9.67 -4.56
CA THR A 195 35.65 9.22 -5.16
C THR A 195 34.73 10.42 -5.32
N SER A 196 34.16 10.56 -6.50
CA SER A 196 33.12 11.55 -6.77
C SER A 196 31.75 10.89 -6.61
N GLU A 197 30.91 11.46 -5.74
CA GLU A 197 29.54 11.02 -5.52
C GLU A 197 28.55 12.12 -5.94
N TRP A 198 27.53 11.75 -6.70
CA TRP A 198 26.42 12.63 -7.05
C TRP A 198 25.13 12.03 -6.55
N ILE A 199 24.42 12.78 -5.70
CA ILE A 199 23.09 12.39 -5.20
C ILE A 199 22.07 13.27 -5.91
N ALA A 200 21.07 12.64 -6.53
CA ALA A 200 20.01 13.33 -7.26
C ALA A 200 18.62 12.96 -6.73
N VAL A 201 17.77 13.99 -6.58
CA VAL A 201 16.37 13.87 -6.13
C VAL A 201 15.45 14.56 -7.13
N PRO A 202 14.21 14.08 -7.32
CA PRO A 202 13.30 14.69 -8.27
C PRO A 202 12.78 16.04 -7.75
N ALA A 203 12.71 17.05 -8.61
CA ALA A 203 12.33 18.43 -8.24
C ALA A 203 10.85 18.78 -8.50
N ALA A 204 10.08 17.86 -9.07
CA ALA A 204 8.72 18.14 -9.51
C ALA A 204 7.75 18.36 -8.33
N ALA A 205 6.86 19.34 -8.47
CA ALA A 205 5.78 19.59 -7.51
C ALA A 205 4.71 18.47 -7.48
N GLY A 206 4.65 17.62 -8.52
CA GLY A 206 3.74 16.49 -8.62
C GLY A 206 4.10 15.58 -9.79
N PHE A 207 3.68 14.32 -9.73
CA PHE A 207 4.00 13.31 -10.76
C PHE A 207 2.75 12.70 -11.39
N THR A 208 2.65 12.79 -12.72
CA THR A 208 1.69 12.02 -13.50
C THR A 208 2.14 10.56 -13.63
N ALA A 209 1.21 9.64 -13.94
CA ALA A 209 1.53 8.23 -14.15
C ALA A 209 2.61 8.01 -15.23
N GLY A 210 2.56 8.76 -16.33
CA GLY A 210 3.59 8.70 -17.38
C GLY A 210 4.96 9.17 -16.93
N GLN A 211 5.01 10.19 -16.06
CA GLN A 211 6.25 10.67 -15.44
C GLN A 211 6.81 9.68 -14.42
N LEU A 212 5.96 9.03 -13.61
CA LEU A 212 6.41 7.99 -12.68
C LEU A 212 6.98 6.78 -13.42
N ALA A 213 6.34 6.34 -14.51
CA ALA A 213 6.83 5.24 -15.33
C ALA A 213 8.20 5.55 -15.96
N SER A 214 8.35 6.77 -16.49
CA SER A 214 9.60 7.19 -17.12
C SER A 214 10.70 7.47 -16.09
N LEU A 215 10.36 7.97 -14.90
CA LEU A 215 11.27 8.10 -13.77
C LEU A 215 11.76 6.72 -13.34
N ALA A 216 10.85 5.80 -13.00
CA ALA A 216 11.18 4.44 -12.58
C ALA A 216 12.09 3.70 -13.58
N ALA A 217 11.78 3.78 -14.88
CA ALA A 217 12.57 3.13 -15.92
C ALA A 217 13.97 3.73 -16.04
N ARG A 218 14.09 5.07 -16.10
CA ARG A 218 15.37 5.75 -16.40
C ARG A 218 16.28 5.92 -15.20
N THR A 219 15.76 5.91 -13.98
CA THR A 219 16.56 5.97 -12.76
C THR A 219 16.92 4.60 -12.20
N SER A 220 16.54 3.52 -12.89
CA SER A 220 16.99 2.18 -12.53
C SER A 220 18.51 2.06 -12.67
N ALA A 221 19.16 1.42 -11.70
CA ALA A 221 20.61 1.22 -11.67
C ALA A 221 21.21 0.74 -13.01
N PRO A 222 20.68 -0.32 -13.69
CA PRO A 222 21.26 -0.79 -14.95
C PRO A 222 21.09 0.19 -16.11
N THR A 223 19.97 0.93 -16.15
CA THR A 223 19.69 1.88 -17.22
C THR A 223 20.55 3.13 -17.07
N LEU A 224 20.66 3.64 -15.85
CA LEU A 224 21.47 4.82 -15.56
C LEU A 224 22.97 4.52 -15.70
N SER A 225 23.44 3.35 -15.23
CA SER A 225 24.84 2.96 -15.39
C SER A 225 25.20 2.82 -16.87
N SER A 226 24.34 2.20 -17.67
CA SER A 226 24.51 2.08 -19.12
C SER A 226 24.50 3.44 -19.82
N ALA A 227 23.59 4.35 -19.44
CA ALA A 227 23.54 5.70 -20.00
C ALA A 227 24.80 6.52 -19.70
N LEU A 228 25.34 6.40 -18.47
CA LEU A 228 26.59 7.04 -18.07
C LEU A 228 27.81 6.46 -18.80
N GLN A 229 27.88 5.14 -18.95
CA GLN A 229 28.94 4.49 -19.72
C GLN A 229 28.93 4.93 -21.20
N VAL A 230 27.75 5.12 -21.80
CA VAL A 230 27.61 5.60 -23.18
C VAL A 230 27.96 7.08 -23.31
N ALA A 231 27.57 7.92 -22.34
CA ALA A 231 27.91 9.35 -22.35
C ALA A 231 29.43 9.59 -22.24
N GLY A 232 30.15 8.69 -21.58
CA GLY A 232 31.59 8.84 -21.31
C GLY A 232 31.86 9.90 -20.25
N GLY A 233 33.13 10.18 -19.97
CA GLY A 233 33.54 11.18 -18.97
C GLY A 233 33.46 10.70 -17.51
N VAL A 234 33.19 9.41 -17.27
CA VAL A 234 33.26 8.77 -15.95
C VAL A 234 34.12 7.50 -16.04
N ASP A 235 34.72 7.08 -14.92
CA ASP A 235 35.45 5.81 -14.88
C ASP A 235 34.45 4.65 -14.82
N GLY A 236 34.20 4.04 -15.99
CA GLY A 236 33.26 2.94 -16.15
C GLY A 236 33.64 1.68 -15.39
N GLY A 237 34.91 1.52 -14.96
CA GLY A 237 35.36 0.37 -14.18
C GLY A 237 34.91 0.40 -12.72
N ASN A 238 34.74 1.60 -12.16
CA ASN A 238 34.38 1.84 -10.76
C ASN A 238 33.05 2.60 -10.61
N LEU A 239 32.18 2.55 -11.63
CA LEU A 239 30.88 3.19 -11.60
C LEU A 239 29.88 2.35 -10.80
N THR A 240 29.33 2.92 -9.73
CA THR A 240 28.20 2.32 -8.97
C THR A 240 27.00 3.25 -8.96
N VAL A 241 25.80 2.65 -8.97
CA VAL A 241 24.53 3.36 -8.92
C VAL A 241 23.67 2.71 -7.84
N ASP A 242 23.40 3.46 -6.78
CA ASP A 242 22.61 3.05 -5.61
C ASP A 242 21.35 3.90 -5.47
N GLY A 243 20.36 3.41 -4.71
CA GLY A 243 19.17 4.17 -4.33
C GLY A 243 17.86 3.49 -4.69
N GLY A 244 16.83 3.76 -3.88
CA GLY A 244 15.52 3.11 -3.99
C GLY A 244 14.51 3.87 -4.86
N LEU A 245 14.86 5.04 -5.42
CA LEU A 245 13.91 5.89 -6.15
C LEU A 245 13.17 5.16 -7.29
N SER A 246 13.87 4.29 -8.03
CA SER A 246 13.24 3.52 -9.12
C SER A 246 12.16 2.55 -8.61
N ALA A 247 12.42 1.88 -7.48
CA ALA A 247 11.48 0.98 -6.83
C ALA A 247 10.31 1.75 -6.20
N THR A 248 10.59 2.88 -5.54
CA THR A 248 9.56 3.78 -4.99
C THR A 248 8.66 4.33 -6.10
N ALA A 249 9.23 4.83 -7.21
CA ALA A 249 8.45 5.31 -8.34
C ALA A 249 7.58 4.20 -8.97
N SER A 250 8.09 2.98 -9.08
CA SER A 250 7.33 1.80 -9.55
C SER A 250 6.17 1.45 -8.60
N ARG A 251 6.42 1.53 -7.29
CA ARG A 251 5.42 1.30 -6.23
C ARG A 251 4.30 2.34 -6.31
N VAL A 252 4.66 3.62 -6.36
CA VAL A 252 3.69 4.73 -6.46
C VAL A 252 2.91 4.68 -7.78
N LEU A 253 3.57 4.33 -8.90
CA LEU A 253 2.90 4.10 -10.18
C LEU A 253 1.84 2.99 -10.07
N SER A 254 2.21 1.86 -9.49
CA SER A 254 1.31 0.71 -9.34
C SER A 254 0.09 1.07 -8.49
N ALA A 255 0.30 1.77 -7.36
CA ALA A 255 -0.77 2.29 -6.52
C ALA A 255 -1.68 3.23 -7.32
N ASN A 256 -1.11 4.20 -8.06
CA ASN A 256 -1.86 5.19 -8.83
C ASN A 256 -2.70 4.55 -9.95
N LEU A 257 -2.16 3.53 -10.63
CA LEU A 257 -2.92 2.75 -11.61
C LEU A 257 -4.07 1.98 -10.95
N GLY A 258 -3.83 1.35 -9.79
CA GLY A 258 -4.88 0.69 -9.00
C GLY A 258 -6.01 1.65 -8.60
N VAL A 259 -5.66 2.84 -8.13
CA VAL A 259 -6.61 3.91 -7.77
C VAL A 259 -7.39 4.38 -9.00
N SER A 260 -6.71 4.60 -10.12
CA SER A 260 -7.33 5.01 -11.37
C SER A 260 -8.35 3.99 -11.89
N ALA A 261 -8.11 2.69 -11.66
CA ALA A 261 -9.08 1.64 -11.98
C ALA A 261 -10.37 1.76 -11.13
N ILE A 262 -10.22 2.09 -9.85
CA ILE A 262 -11.36 2.30 -8.94
C ILE A 262 -12.15 3.55 -9.37
N ALA A 263 -11.48 4.60 -9.82
CA ALA A 263 -12.12 5.85 -10.26
C ALA A 263 -13.06 5.66 -11.48
N VAL A 264 -12.86 4.63 -12.30
CA VAL A 264 -13.76 4.29 -13.42
C VAL A 264 -15.10 3.70 -12.94
N LEU A 265 -15.12 3.01 -11.80
CA LEU A 265 -16.33 2.37 -11.27
C LEU A 265 -17.51 3.34 -11.07
N PRO A 266 -17.35 4.50 -10.38
CA PRO A 266 -18.43 5.46 -10.24
C PRO A 266 -18.89 6.02 -11.58
N GLU A 267 -18.00 6.21 -12.55
CA GLU A 267 -18.37 6.71 -13.88
C GLU A 267 -19.28 5.73 -14.63
N VAL A 268 -18.89 4.46 -14.66
CA VAL A 268 -19.66 3.40 -15.31
C VAL A 268 -21.00 3.21 -14.60
N LEU A 269 -21.01 3.21 -13.26
CA LEU A 269 -22.22 3.10 -12.47
C LEU A 269 -23.19 4.26 -12.76
N LEU A 270 -22.68 5.50 -12.75
CA LEU A 270 -23.50 6.68 -13.02
C LEU A 270 -24.01 6.71 -14.47
N LEU A 271 -23.18 6.32 -15.43
CA LEU A 271 -23.56 6.23 -16.84
C LEU A 271 -24.69 5.21 -17.04
N LEU A 272 -24.56 4.02 -16.46
CA LEU A 272 -25.59 2.98 -16.55
C LEU A 272 -26.87 3.38 -15.79
N LEU A 273 -26.74 3.93 -14.59
CA LEU A 273 -27.90 4.37 -13.80
C LEU A 273 -28.63 5.53 -14.47
N GLY A 274 -27.90 6.48 -15.03
CA GLY A 274 -28.44 7.59 -15.81
C GLY A 274 -29.15 7.11 -17.07
N ALA A 275 -28.53 6.21 -17.85
CA ALA A 275 -29.15 5.61 -19.04
C ALA A 275 -30.44 4.85 -18.68
N ILE A 276 -30.43 4.11 -17.57
CA ILE A 276 -31.62 3.44 -17.06
C ILE A 276 -32.68 4.48 -16.69
N CYS A 277 -32.37 5.49 -15.87
CA CYS A 277 -33.35 6.50 -15.46
C CYS A 277 -33.97 7.25 -16.65
N VAL A 278 -33.17 7.66 -17.63
CA VAL A 278 -33.65 8.30 -18.87
C VAL A 278 -34.55 7.36 -19.65
N SER A 279 -34.17 6.08 -19.80
CA SER A 279 -35.00 5.09 -20.48
C SER A 279 -36.36 4.92 -19.77
N GLN A 280 -36.40 5.02 -18.44
CA GLN A 280 -37.65 4.92 -17.69
C GLN A 280 -38.51 6.16 -17.85
N LEU A 281 -37.94 7.36 -17.74
CA LEU A 281 -38.66 8.60 -17.98
C LEU A 281 -39.24 8.63 -19.40
N ALA A 282 -38.48 8.20 -20.40
CA ALA A 282 -38.94 8.09 -21.79
C ALA A 282 -40.12 7.11 -21.91
N ARG A 283 -40.05 5.95 -21.24
CA ARG A 283 -41.15 4.97 -21.21
C ARG A 283 -42.40 5.52 -20.51
N LEU A 284 -42.24 6.20 -19.39
CA LEU A 284 -43.33 6.83 -18.64
C LEU A 284 -44.01 7.93 -19.46
N LEU A 285 -43.22 8.76 -20.16
CA LEU A 285 -43.72 9.79 -21.05
C LEU A 285 -44.45 9.19 -22.26
N SER A 286 -43.88 8.13 -22.86
CA SER A 286 -44.51 7.41 -23.97
C SER A 286 -45.85 6.80 -23.56
N ALA A 287 -45.94 6.22 -22.35
CA ALA A 287 -47.18 5.68 -21.82
C ALA A 287 -48.24 6.78 -21.57
N ALA A 288 -47.82 7.94 -21.06
CA ALA A 288 -48.72 9.07 -20.82
C ALA A 288 -49.30 9.69 -22.12
N ARG A 289 -48.56 9.60 -23.24
CA ARG A 289 -48.95 10.16 -24.54
C ARG A 289 -49.71 9.18 -25.46
N GLY A 290 -50.03 7.98 -24.99
CA GLY A 290 -50.71 6.96 -25.79
C GLY A 290 -52.07 7.42 -26.33
N ASP A 291 -52.85 8.14 -25.51
CA ASP A 291 -54.18 8.60 -25.90
C ASP A 291 -54.11 9.73 -26.94
N GLU A 292 -53.18 10.67 -26.76
CA GLU A 292 -52.94 11.78 -27.68
C GLU A 292 -52.44 11.28 -29.05
N THR A 293 -51.46 10.37 -29.05
CA THR A 293 -50.94 9.78 -30.30
C THR A 293 -52.01 9.01 -31.06
N THR A 294 -52.99 8.42 -30.37
CA THR A 294 -54.13 7.75 -30.99
C THR A 294 -55.06 8.76 -31.68
N VAL A 295 -55.34 9.90 -31.03
CA VAL A 295 -56.15 10.98 -31.62
C VAL A 295 -55.45 11.63 -32.82
N LEU A 296 -54.15 11.90 -32.72
CA LEU A 296 -53.36 12.47 -33.81
C LEU A 296 -53.30 11.53 -35.03
N ARG A 297 -53.19 10.22 -34.80
CA ARG A 297 -53.30 9.23 -35.90
C ARG A 297 -54.70 9.19 -36.50
N ALA A 298 -55.76 9.28 -35.69
CA ALA A 298 -57.12 9.35 -36.19
C ALA A 298 -57.37 10.62 -37.04
N ARG A 299 -56.59 11.68 -36.81
CA ARG A 299 -56.57 12.92 -37.61
C ARG A 299 -55.61 12.89 -38.81
N GLY A 300 -55.00 11.73 -39.12
CA GLY A 300 -54.18 11.54 -40.32
C GLY A 300 -52.67 11.75 -40.15
N ALA A 301 -52.15 11.92 -38.93
CA ALA A 301 -50.71 12.07 -38.72
C ALA A 301 -49.93 10.80 -39.12
N SER A 302 -48.92 10.96 -39.97
CA SER A 302 -48.07 9.84 -40.41
C SER A 302 -47.06 9.43 -39.33
N ARG A 303 -46.64 8.15 -39.31
CA ARG A 303 -45.61 7.63 -38.38
C ARG A 303 -44.29 8.44 -38.41
N PRO A 304 -43.70 8.77 -39.57
CA PRO A 304 -42.46 9.55 -39.60
C PRO A 304 -42.64 10.97 -39.05
N GLN A 305 -43.81 11.58 -39.28
CA GLN A 305 -44.11 12.92 -38.77
C GLN A 305 -44.17 12.93 -37.22
N LEU A 306 -44.83 11.94 -36.62
CA LEU A 306 -44.87 11.80 -35.15
C LEU A 306 -43.49 11.51 -34.56
N THR A 307 -42.64 10.74 -35.25
CA THR A 307 -41.27 10.48 -34.78
C THR A 307 -40.38 11.71 -34.86
N VAL A 308 -40.48 12.52 -35.92
CA VAL A 308 -39.71 13.77 -36.06
C VAL A 308 -40.11 14.78 -35.00
N VAL A 309 -41.41 14.98 -34.78
CA VAL A 309 -41.90 15.88 -33.72
C VAL A 309 -41.44 15.41 -32.34
N SER A 310 -41.54 14.10 -32.06
CA SER A 310 -41.07 13.54 -30.80
C SER A 310 -39.54 13.70 -30.63
N ALA A 311 -38.78 13.53 -31.72
CA ALA A 311 -37.34 13.72 -31.71
C ALA A 311 -36.95 15.17 -31.45
N LEU A 312 -37.65 16.14 -32.04
CA LEU A 312 -37.44 17.57 -31.81
C LEU A 312 -37.79 17.98 -30.38
N GLU A 313 -38.92 17.53 -29.86
CA GLU A 313 -39.27 17.78 -28.46
C GLU A 313 -38.25 17.17 -27.50
N LEU A 314 -37.82 15.93 -27.77
CA LEU A 314 -36.78 15.27 -26.98
C LEU A 314 -35.47 16.06 -27.05
N PHE A 315 -35.09 16.54 -28.23
CA PHE A 315 -33.90 17.37 -28.42
C PHE A 315 -33.96 18.66 -27.61
N VAL A 316 -35.09 19.36 -27.61
CA VAL A 316 -35.29 20.59 -26.83
C VAL A 316 -35.25 20.31 -25.33
N VAL A 317 -35.97 19.29 -24.86
CA VAL A 317 -36.01 18.92 -23.43
C VAL A 317 -34.65 18.44 -22.94
N MET A 318 -33.97 17.59 -23.72
CA MET A 318 -32.64 17.10 -23.38
C MET A 318 -31.60 18.21 -23.45
N GLY A 319 -31.69 19.12 -24.43
CA GLY A 319 -30.80 20.27 -24.56
C GLY A 319 -30.94 21.24 -23.39
N LEU A 320 -32.17 21.66 -23.06
CA LEU A 320 -32.44 22.53 -21.91
C LEU A 320 -32.09 21.84 -20.59
N GLY A 321 -32.48 20.57 -20.43
CA GLY A 321 -32.15 19.79 -19.23
C GLY A 321 -30.65 19.62 -19.03
N SER A 322 -29.90 19.37 -20.12
CA SER A 322 -28.44 19.28 -20.07
C SER A 322 -27.81 20.63 -19.76
N ALA A 323 -28.29 21.73 -20.36
CA ALA A 323 -27.80 23.07 -20.07
C ALA A 323 -28.01 23.46 -18.60
N VAL A 324 -29.21 23.24 -18.07
CA VAL A 324 -29.52 23.46 -16.65
C VAL A 324 -28.67 22.57 -15.75
N GLY A 325 -28.52 21.29 -16.11
CA GLY A 325 -27.69 20.33 -15.37
C GLY A 325 -26.21 20.72 -15.34
N ILE A 326 -25.65 21.17 -16.47
CA ILE A 326 -24.27 21.67 -16.57
C ILE A 326 -24.10 22.93 -15.72
N ALA A 327 -25.05 23.88 -15.80
CA ALA A 327 -25.00 25.10 -15.02
C ALA A 327 -25.05 24.82 -13.51
N LEU A 328 -25.99 23.97 -13.07
CA LEU A 328 -26.07 23.53 -11.67
C LEU A 328 -24.81 22.81 -11.22
N ALA A 329 -24.25 21.93 -12.05
CA ALA A 329 -23.00 21.24 -11.74
C ALA A 329 -21.84 22.22 -11.57
N GLY A 330 -21.75 23.25 -12.42
CA GLY A 330 -20.76 24.33 -12.29
C GLY A 330 -20.94 25.13 -11.00
N VAL A 331 -22.17 25.51 -10.66
CA VAL A 331 -22.48 26.23 -9.40
C VAL A 331 -22.09 25.40 -8.17
N VAL A 332 -22.46 24.12 -8.16
CA VAL A 332 -22.10 23.20 -7.07
C VAL A 332 -20.58 23.00 -6.99
N PHE A 333 -19.90 22.87 -8.12
CA PHE A 333 -18.44 22.74 -8.17
C PHE A 333 -17.73 23.96 -7.55
N VAL A 334 -18.15 25.17 -7.92
CA VAL A 334 -17.63 26.41 -7.32
C VAL A 334 -17.98 26.50 -5.83
N ALA A 335 -19.21 26.15 -5.45
CA ALA A 335 -19.64 26.15 -4.04
C ALA A 335 -18.85 25.16 -3.16
N LEU A 336 -18.31 24.09 -3.76
CA LEU A 336 -17.45 23.10 -3.11
C LEU A 336 -15.95 23.48 -3.13
N GLY A 337 -15.61 24.71 -3.56
CA GLY A 337 -14.23 25.22 -3.55
C GLY A 337 -13.48 25.10 -4.89
N GLY A 338 -14.14 24.66 -5.96
CA GLY A 338 -13.56 24.62 -7.29
C GLY A 338 -13.31 26.03 -7.87
N SER A 339 -12.23 26.19 -8.65
CA SER A 339 -11.89 27.49 -9.24
C SER A 339 -12.91 27.94 -10.29
N GLY A 340 -13.23 29.24 -10.30
CA GLY A 340 -14.17 29.86 -11.23
C GLY A 340 -13.75 29.72 -12.70
N ASP A 341 -12.46 29.70 -12.98
CA ASP A 341 -11.91 29.55 -14.34
C ASP A 341 -12.12 28.13 -14.90
N ALA A 342 -11.99 27.10 -14.06
CA ALA A 342 -12.32 25.73 -14.44
C ALA A 342 -13.81 25.58 -14.71
N ALA A 343 -14.66 26.22 -13.91
CA ALA A 343 -16.10 26.27 -14.15
C ALA A 343 -16.47 27.03 -15.45
N ALA A 344 -15.74 28.11 -15.78
CA ALA A 344 -15.93 28.89 -17.00
C ALA A 344 -15.47 28.15 -18.28
N ALA A 345 -14.37 27.40 -18.22
CA ALA A 345 -13.90 26.56 -19.32
C ALA A 345 -14.92 25.48 -19.75
N LEU A 346 -15.82 25.08 -18.84
CA LEU A 346 -16.95 24.19 -19.11
C LEU A 346 -18.18 24.86 -19.70
N GLY A 347 -18.31 26.18 -19.57
CA GLY A 347 -19.25 26.98 -20.36
C GLY A 347 -18.83 27.11 -21.84
N ALA A 348 -17.60 26.71 -22.17
CA ALA A 348 -17.01 26.73 -23.49
C ALA A 348 -17.35 25.45 -24.31
N PRO A 349 -17.04 25.38 -25.62
CA PRO A 349 -17.61 24.40 -26.55
C PRO A 349 -17.31 22.91 -26.25
N LEU A 350 -16.33 22.59 -25.40
CA LEU A 350 -16.00 21.24 -24.96
C LEU A 350 -17.07 20.59 -24.08
N GLY A 351 -17.70 21.35 -23.17
CA GLY A 351 -18.82 20.86 -22.35
C GLY A 351 -20.07 20.58 -23.19
N LEU A 352 -20.31 21.43 -24.19
CA LEU A 352 -21.33 21.25 -25.22
C LEU A 352 -21.05 20.04 -26.12
N ALA A 353 -19.79 19.79 -26.49
CA ALA A 353 -19.40 18.64 -27.31
C ALA A 353 -19.56 17.29 -26.58
N ALA A 354 -19.19 17.21 -25.29
CA ALA A 354 -19.39 16.02 -24.48
C ALA A 354 -20.88 15.76 -24.21
N ALA A 355 -21.65 16.81 -23.90
CA ALA A 355 -23.10 16.72 -23.76
C ALA A 355 -23.77 16.30 -25.07
N ALA A 356 -23.31 16.83 -26.21
CA ALA A 356 -23.77 16.46 -27.54
C ALA A 356 -23.42 15.02 -27.90
N ALA A 357 -22.24 14.51 -27.54
CA ALA A 357 -21.82 13.13 -27.79
C ALA A 357 -22.63 12.12 -26.94
N VAL A 358 -22.91 12.44 -25.68
CA VAL A 358 -23.78 11.63 -24.80
C VAL A 358 -25.23 11.69 -25.29
N LEU A 359 -25.71 12.87 -25.70
CA LEU A 359 -27.01 13.00 -26.36
C LEU A 359 -27.06 12.17 -27.64
N LEU A 360 -26.04 12.25 -28.50
CA LEU A 360 -25.95 11.50 -29.76
C LEU A 360 -25.89 9.99 -29.51
N GLY A 361 -25.18 9.52 -28.48
CA GLY A 361 -25.12 8.11 -28.09
C GLY A 361 -26.46 7.59 -27.56
N LEU A 362 -27.12 8.34 -26.67
CA LEU A 362 -28.46 8.01 -26.16
C LEU A 362 -29.52 8.09 -27.27
N VAL A 363 -29.40 9.07 -28.17
CA VAL A 363 -30.25 9.23 -29.35
C VAL A 363 -29.96 8.16 -30.41
N ALA A 364 -28.75 7.60 -30.49
CA ALA A 364 -28.38 6.47 -31.37
C ALA A 364 -28.79 5.10 -30.81
N LEU A 365 -28.90 4.95 -29.49
CA LEU A 365 -29.50 3.78 -28.84
C LEU A 365 -31.05 3.78 -28.99
N LEU A 366 -31.65 4.95 -29.15
CA LEU A 366 -33.08 5.13 -29.40
C LEU A 366 -33.57 4.40 -30.68
N PRO A 367 -32.95 4.49 -31.87
CA PRO A 367 -33.34 3.75 -33.07
C PRO A 367 -33.03 2.25 -33.01
N LEU A 368 -32.08 1.78 -32.18
CA LEU A 368 -31.93 0.34 -31.88
C LEU A 368 -33.13 -0.17 -31.05
N TRP A 369 -33.55 0.60 -30.05
CA TRP A 369 -34.71 0.28 -29.22
C TRP A 369 -36.04 0.43 -29.97
N ILE A 370 -36.18 1.49 -30.77
CA ILE A 370 -37.33 1.77 -31.63
C ILE A 370 -37.35 0.82 -32.82
N GLY A 371 -36.22 0.47 -33.44
CA GLY A 371 -36.10 -0.50 -34.54
C GLY A 371 -36.44 -1.92 -34.08
N TYR A 372 -36.03 -2.30 -32.88
CA TYR A 372 -36.46 -3.53 -32.22
C TYR A 372 -37.97 -3.55 -31.91
N ALA A 373 -38.54 -2.40 -31.52
CA ALA A 373 -39.97 -2.25 -31.30
C ALA A 373 -40.79 -2.16 -32.61
N ALA A 374 -40.23 -1.58 -33.66
CA ALA A 374 -40.84 -1.35 -34.96
C ALA A 374 -40.78 -2.58 -35.87
N GLY A 375 -39.72 -3.40 -35.80
CA GLY A 375 -39.65 -4.70 -36.48
C GLY A 375 -40.76 -5.67 -36.07
N ARG A 376 -41.31 -5.52 -34.85
CA ARG A 376 -42.51 -6.23 -34.38
C ARG A 376 -43.84 -5.61 -34.79
N ALA A 377 -43.86 -4.32 -35.14
CA ALA A 377 -45.06 -3.63 -35.59
C ALA A 377 -45.27 -3.78 -37.11
N ALA A 378 -44.21 -4.10 -37.84
CA ALA A 378 -44.24 -4.38 -39.28
C ALA A 378 -44.62 -5.83 -39.62
N SER A 379 -44.41 -6.78 -38.69
CA SER A 379 -44.93 -8.15 -38.79
C SER A 379 -46.40 -8.15 -38.34
N GLY A 380 -47.28 -7.78 -39.27
CA GLY A 380 -48.72 -7.58 -39.03
C GLY A 380 -49.47 -8.85 -38.59
N GLY A 381 -50.52 -8.66 -37.79
CA GLY A 381 -51.64 -9.61 -37.66
C GLY A 381 -52.10 -9.94 -36.24
N ALA A 382 -51.21 -10.01 -35.26
CA ALA A 382 -51.59 -10.32 -33.87
C ALA A 382 -50.77 -9.44 -32.93
N GLY A 383 -51.43 -8.72 -32.03
CA GLY A 383 -50.75 -7.84 -31.08
C GLY A 383 -49.61 -8.59 -30.37
N PRO A 384 -48.43 -7.98 -30.17
CA PRO A 384 -47.29 -8.68 -29.61
C PRO A 384 -47.67 -9.26 -28.25
N THR A 385 -47.68 -10.60 -28.19
CA THR A 385 -47.96 -11.37 -26.98
C THR A 385 -46.91 -11.01 -25.90
N ALA A 386 -47.31 -11.11 -24.63
CA ALA A 386 -46.42 -10.83 -23.49
C ALA A 386 -45.08 -11.61 -23.54
N SER A 387 -45.03 -12.73 -24.28
CA SER A 387 -43.84 -13.57 -24.46
C SER A 387 -42.74 -12.90 -25.30
N ALA A 388 -43.07 -12.15 -26.35
CA ALA A 388 -42.06 -11.51 -27.20
C ALA A 388 -41.31 -10.40 -26.46
N ARG A 389 -42.02 -9.62 -25.61
CA ARG A 389 -41.39 -8.61 -24.73
C ARG A 389 -40.52 -9.24 -23.64
N ALA A 390 -40.97 -10.36 -23.07
CA ALA A 390 -40.17 -11.10 -22.09
C ALA A 390 -38.85 -11.59 -22.70
N GLY A 391 -38.89 -12.16 -23.93
CA GLY A 391 -37.69 -12.63 -24.63
C GLY A 391 -36.66 -11.53 -24.90
N ALA A 392 -37.10 -10.29 -25.13
CA ALA A 392 -36.22 -9.13 -25.30
C ALA A 392 -35.41 -8.79 -24.05
N SER A 393 -36.11 -8.64 -22.91
CA SER A 393 -35.49 -8.32 -21.63
C SER A 393 -34.57 -9.44 -21.17
N THR A 394 -34.92 -10.70 -21.46
CA THR A 394 -34.08 -11.86 -21.18
C THR A 394 -32.82 -11.84 -22.03
N LEU A 395 -32.92 -11.53 -23.33
CA LEU A 395 -31.73 -11.41 -24.20
C LEU A 395 -30.78 -10.33 -23.69
N VAL A 396 -31.28 -9.14 -23.36
CA VAL A 396 -30.44 -8.04 -22.81
C VAL A 396 -29.78 -8.47 -21.50
N ALA A 397 -30.54 -9.06 -20.57
CA ALA A 397 -29.98 -9.53 -19.31
C ALA A 397 -28.90 -10.61 -19.51
N VAL A 398 -29.12 -11.54 -20.45
CA VAL A 398 -28.14 -12.60 -20.79
C VAL A 398 -26.89 -12.00 -21.43
N VAL A 399 -27.02 -11.07 -22.38
CA VAL A 399 -25.86 -10.40 -23.00
C VAL A 399 -25.05 -9.63 -21.95
N VAL A 400 -25.71 -8.85 -21.09
CA VAL A 400 -25.03 -8.13 -20.00
C VAL A 400 -24.36 -9.11 -19.04
N ALA A 401 -24.99 -10.23 -18.71
CA ALA A 401 -24.38 -11.26 -17.87
C ALA A 401 -23.16 -11.93 -18.52
N LEU A 402 -23.19 -12.19 -19.83
CA LEU A 402 -22.05 -12.73 -20.57
C LEU A 402 -20.88 -11.73 -20.62
N VAL A 403 -21.17 -10.45 -20.85
CA VAL A 403 -20.15 -9.39 -20.80
C VAL A 403 -19.58 -9.26 -19.39
N ALA A 404 -20.42 -9.28 -18.35
CA ALA A 404 -19.99 -9.25 -16.96
C ALA A 404 -19.10 -10.46 -16.60
N LEU A 405 -19.46 -11.66 -17.07
CA LEU A 405 -18.68 -12.88 -16.87
C LEU A 405 -17.33 -12.80 -17.60
N LEU A 406 -17.29 -12.29 -18.84
CA LEU A 406 -16.06 -12.08 -19.60
C LEU A 406 -15.14 -11.06 -18.91
N SER A 407 -15.70 -9.93 -18.47
CA SER A 407 -14.96 -8.91 -17.72
C SER A 407 -14.43 -9.45 -16.40
N LEU A 408 -15.22 -10.21 -15.65
CA LEU A 408 -14.79 -10.86 -14.41
C LEU A 408 -13.72 -11.92 -14.68
N TRP A 409 -13.89 -12.73 -15.72
CA TRP A 409 -12.90 -13.74 -16.11
C TRP A 409 -11.57 -13.11 -16.51
N GLN A 410 -11.58 -12.02 -17.30
CA GLN A 410 -10.37 -11.26 -17.61
C GLN A 410 -9.74 -10.63 -16.36
N LEU A 411 -10.55 -10.08 -15.45
CA LEU A 411 -10.05 -9.53 -14.19
C LEU A 411 -9.30 -10.59 -13.36
N LEU A 412 -9.87 -11.80 -13.26
CA LEU A 412 -9.30 -12.88 -12.47
C LEU A 412 -8.11 -13.59 -13.14
N THR A 413 -8.02 -13.56 -14.47
CA THR A 413 -6.95 -14.27 -15.21
C THR A 413 -5.82 -13.37 -15.66
N SER A 414 -6.15 -12.19 -16.20
CA SER A 414 -5.19 -11.26 -16.80
C SER A 414 -4.82 -10.11 -15.86
N GLY A 415 -5.58 -9.92 -14.78
CA GLY A 415 -5.40 -8.81 -13.85
C GLY A 415 -5.92 -7.47 -14.38
N LEU A 416 -5.72 -6.41 -13.58
CA LEU A 416 -6.11 -5.04 -13.90
C LEU A 416 -5.11 -4.33 -14.81
N LEU A 417 -3.85 -4.73 -14.74
CA LEU A 417 -2.75 -4.09 -15.45
C LEU A 417 -2.41 -4.91 -16.70
N THR A 418 -2.17 -4.23 -17.81
CA THR A 418 -1.71 -4.87 -19.04
C THR A 418 -0.22 -5.16 -18.95
N ASN A 419 0.18 -6.43 -19.11
CA ASN A 419 1.59 -6.88 -19.07
C ASN A 419 2.41 -6.49 -20.33
N GLY A 420 1.93 -5.53 -21.15
CA GLY A 420 2.64 -5.04 -22.33
C GLY A 420 3.61 -3.91 -21.99
N GLY A 421 4.56 -3.59 -22.89
CA GLY A 421 5.62 -2.60 -22.67
C GLY A 421 5.17 -1.17 -22.30
N ALA A 422 3.87 -0.86 -22.39
CA ALA A 422 3.26 0.28 -21.72
C ALA A 422 2.34 -0.25 -20.61
N GLN A 423 2.70 0.00 -19.35
CA GLN A 423 1.83 -0.31 -18.22
C GLN A 423 0.55 0.54 -18.32
N GLY A 424 -0.60 -0.11 -18.39
CA GLY A 424 -1.90 0.53 -18.55
C GLY A 424 -3.02 -0.31 -17.98
N LEU A 425 -4.22 0.27 -17.90
CA LEU A 425 -5.41 -0.42 -17.40
C LEU A 425 -6.00 -1.35 -18.47
N ASN A 426 -6.42 -2.56 -18.07
CA ASN A 426 -7.19 -3.45 -18.93
C ASN A 426 -8.65 -2.93 -19.02
N PRO A 427 -9.08 -2.34 -20.16
CA PRO A 427 -10.38 -1.67 -20.27
C PRO A 427 -11.56 -2.65 -20.16
N VAL A 428 -11.34 -3.95 -20.42
CA VAL A 428 -12.37 -4.99 -20.33
C VAL A 428 -12.59 -5.45 -18.89
N ALA A 429 -11.51 -5.50 -18.09
CA ALA A 429 -11.55 -5.94 -16.70
C ALA A 429 -12.03 -4.83 -15.74
N THR A 430 -11.68 -3.57 -15.98
CA THR A 430 -12.01 -2.43 -15.12
C THR A 430 -13.50 -2.29 -14.77
N PRO A 431 -14.47 -2.42 -15.70
CA PRO A 431 -15.89 -2.27 -15.35
C PRO A 431 -16.51 -3.50 -14.68
N ALA A 432 -15.76 -4.59 -14.45
CA ALA A 432 -16.28 -5.87 -13.98
C ALA A 432 -17.17 -5.77 -12.71
N PRO A 433 -16.79 -5.07 -11.62
CA PRO A 433 -17.64 -5.00 -10.42
C PRO A 433 -19.02 -4.41 -10.69
N VAL A 434 -19.08 -3.34 -11.49
CA VAL A 434 -20.34 -2.66 -11.85
C VAL A 434 -21.16 -3.51 -12.81
N LEU A 435 -20.53 -4.17 -13.78
CA LEU A 435 -21.21 -5.06 -14.71
C LEU A 435 -21.79 -6.30 -14.01
N VAL A 436 -21.05 -6.88 -13.06
CA VAL A 436 -21.55 -7.97 -12.22
C VAL A 436 -22.74 -7.50 -11.39
N LEU A 437 -22.64 -6.33 -10.73
CA LEU A 437 -23.76 -5.73 -10.00
C LEU A 437 -25.01 -5.60 -10.89
N VAL A 438 -24.86 -4.98 -12.07
CA VAL A 438 -25.98 -4.75 -13.00
C VAL A 438 -26.55 -6.06 -13.52
N ALA A 439 -25.69 -7.02 -13.90
CA ALA A 439 -26.11 -8.34 -14.36
C ALA A 439 -26.91 -9.07 -13.27
N THR A 440 -26.42 -9.08 -12.02
CA THR A 440 -27.10 -9.73 -10.89
C THR A 440 -28.44 -9.05 -10.59
N VAL A 441 -28.51 -7.71 -10.61
CA VAL A 441 -29.78 -7.00 -10.43
C VAL A 441 -30.78 -7.33 -11.54
N LEU A 442 -30.34 -7.37 -12.81
CA LEU A 442 -31.21 -7.74 -13.94
C LEU A 442 -31.73 -9.17 -13.79
N LEU A 443 -30.85 -10.13 -13.47
CA LEU A 443 -31.22 -11.54 -13.26
C LEU A 443 -32.20 -11.72 -12.09
N LEU A 444 -31.96 -11.05 -10.96
CA LEU A 444 -32.88 -11.05 -9.81
C LEU A 444 -34.22 -10.42 -10.18
N GLY A 445 -34.22 -9.34 -10.95
CA GLY A 445 -35.42 -8.71 -11.49
C GLY A 445 -36.24 -9.65 -12.38
N LEU A 446 -35.58 -10.46 -13.21
CA LEU A 446 -36.23 -11.51 -14.01
C LEU A 446 -36.81 -12.64 -13.13
N ALA A 447 -36.20 -12.93 -11.99
CA ALA A 447 -36.65 -13.96 -11.05
C ALA A 447 -37.87 -13.54 -10.21
N VAL A 448 -38.16 -12.25 -10.08
CA VAL A 448 -39.32 -11.75 -9.28
C VAL A 448 -40.64 -12.39 -9.74
N ALA A 449 -40.91 -12.38 -11.05
CA ALA A 449 -42.16 -12.89 -11.60
C ALA A 449 -42.38 -14.42 -11.39
N PRO A 450 -41.40 -15.31 -11.68
CA PRO A 450 -41.55 -16.73 -11.40
C PRO A 450 -41.65 -17.04 -9.90
N ILE A 451 -40.89 -16.35 -9.04
CA ILE A 451 -40.98 -16.51 -7.59
C ILE A 451 -42.37 -16.12 -7.08
N ALA A 452 -42.89 -14.96 -7.51
CA ALA A 452 -44.23 -14.51 -7.14
C ALA A 452 -45.33 -15.52 -7.56
N ARG A 453 -45.18 -16.16 -8.74
CA ARG A 453 -46.09 -17.22 -9.18
C ARG A 453 -45.99 -18.50 -8.34
N ALA A 454 -44.78 -18.91 -7.97
CA ALA A 454 -44.57 -20.09 -7.12
C ALA A 454 -45.15 -19.88 -5.72
N VAL A 455 -44.94 -18.69 -5.14
CA VAL A 455 -45.52 -18.28 -3.85
C VAL A 455 -47.05 -18.23 -3.94
N ALA A 456 -47.61 -17.64 -4.99
CA ALA A 456 -49.06 -17.61 -5.20
C ALA A 456 -49.68 -19.01 -5.41
N GLY A 457 -48.94 -19.93 -6.04
CA GLY A 457 -49.34 -21.33 -6.20
C GLY A 457 -49.41 -22.07 -4.86
N SER A 458 -48.43 -21.85 -3.99
CA SER A 458 -48.31 -22.48 -2.67
C SER A 458 -49.28 -21.89 -1.63
N ALA A 459 -49.54 -20.58 -1.71
CA ALA A 459 -50.41 -19.85 -0.80
C ALA A 459 -51.91 -20.13 -1.01
N ARG A 460 -52.31 -20.85 -2.09
CA ARG A 460 -53.71 -21.30 -2.29
C ARG A 460 -54.27 -22.13 -1.14
N LYS A 461 -53.42 -22.67 -0.26
CA LYS A 461 -53.79 -23.58 0.83
C LYS A 461 -53.79 -22.94 2.23
N ARG A 462 -53.49 -21.65 2.41
CA ARG A 462 -53.39 -21.00 3.74
C ARG A 462 -54.14 -19.66 3.81
N PRO A 463 -54.67 -19.26 4.99
CA PRO A 463 -55.58 -18.10 5.15
C PRO A 463 -54.88 -16.73 5.23
N TRP A 464 -53.71 -16.56 4.61
CA TRP A 464 -53.01 -15.26 4.55
C TRP A 464 -53.54 -14.41 3.38
N PHE A 465 -54.73 -13.85 3.56
CA PHE A 465 -55.47 -13.07 2.55
C PHE A 465 -54.74 -11.82 1.96
N PRO A 466 -53.94 -11.02 2.70
CA PRO A 466 -53.35 -9.80 2.15
C PRO A 466 -52.09 -10.03 1.29
N LEU A 467 -51.20 -10.96 1.70
CA LEU A 467 -49.98 -11.29 0.95
C LEU A 467 -50.27 -12.02 -0.37
N PHE A 468 -51.36 -12.80 -0.41
CA PHE A 468 -51.80 -13.51 -1.60
C PHE A 468 -52.19 -12.56 -2.75
N GLN A 469 -52.86 -11.45 -2.44
CA GLN A 469 -53.29 -10.49 -3.45
C GLN A 469 -52.10 -9.73 -4.05
N VAL A 470 -51.09 -9.39 -3.24
CA VAL A 470 -49.84 -8.76 -3.68
C VAL A 470 -49.02 -9.73 -4.53
N ALA A 471 -48.88 -11.00 -4.13
CA ALA A 471 -48.20 -12.02 -4.94
C ALA A 471 -48.88 -12.25 -6.30
N ARG A 472 -50.21 -12.17 -6.36
CA ARG A 472 -50.98 -12.34 -7.59
C ARG A 472 -50.92 -11.11 -8.51
N SER A 473 -50.84 -9.90 -7.96
CA SER A 473 -50.64 -8.68 -8.75
C SER A 473 -49.23 -8.61 -9.33
N LEU A 474 -48.22 -9.05 -8.58
CA LEU A 474 -46.83 -9.20 -9.03
C LEU A 474 -46.63 -10.30 -10.08
N GLY A 475 -47.40 -11.40 -10.01
CA GLY A 475 -47.32 -12.51 -10.97
C GLY A 475 -47.92 -12.21 -12.35
N ARG A 476 -48.69 -11.11 -12.48
CA ARG A 476 -49.27 -10.62 -13.74
C ARG A 476 -48.31 -9.60 -14.37
N PRO A 477 -47.98 -9.71 -15.66
CA PRO A 477 -47.07 -8.78 -16.32
C PRO A 477 -47.77 -7.43 -16.55
N GLN A 478 -47.91 -6.62 -15.50
CA GLN A 478 -48.18 -5.20 -15.65
C GLN A 478 -46.86 -4.47 -15.91
N SER A 479 -46.85 -3.58 -16.90
CA SER A 479 -45.66 -3.09 -17.60
C SER A 479 -44.71 -2.19 -16.80
N SER A 480 -44.98 -1.87 -15.52
CA SER A 480 -44.27 -0.81 -14.78
C SER A 480 -43.49 -1.25 -13.53
N PHE A 481 -43.73 -2.44 -12.97
CA PHE A 481 -43.14 -2.86 -11.68
C PHE A 481 -41.66 -3.27 -11.67
N PRO A 482 -41.09 -3.89 -12.72
CA PRO A 482 -39.67 -4.29 -12.72
C PRO A 482 -38.70 -3.12 -12.61
N VAL A 483 -39.16 -1.93 -12.97
CA VAL A 483 -38.37 -0.70 -13.05
C VAL A 483 -38.01 -0.15 -11.68
N ILE A 484 -39.00 -0.03 -10.79
CA ILE A 484 -38.79 0.50 -9.43
C ILE A 484 -37.79 -0.40 -8.70
N VAL A 485 -37.99 -1.72 -8.80
CA VAL A 485 -37.08 -2.73 -8.24
C VAL A 485 -35.68 -2.53 -8.80
N LEU A 486 -35.53 -2.40 -10.12
CA LEU A 486 -34.23 -2.22 -10.79
C LEU A 486 -33.49 -0.96 -10.29
N VAL A 487 -34.14 0.20 -10.26
CA VAL A 487 -33.48 1.46 -9.88
C VAL A 487 -33.14 1.47 -8.38
N VAL A 488 -34.04 1.00 -7.52
CA VAL A 488 -33.78 0.88 -6.08
C VAL A 488 -32.67 -0.14 -5.81
N ALA A 489 -32.65 -1.27 -6.54
CA ALA A 489 -31.59 -2.28 -6.43
C ALA A 489 -30.24 -1.77 -6.90
N LEU A 490 -30.17 -0.98 -7.96
CA LEU A 490 -28.91 -0.38 -8.41
C LEU A 490 -28.41 0.70 -7.45
N ALA A 491 -29.29 1.53 -6.88
CA ALA A 491 -28.89 2.53 -5.89
C ALA A 491 -28.39 1.89 -4.59
N SER A 492 -29.12 0.92 -4.05
CA SER A 492 -28.70 0.18 -2.85
C SER A 492 -27.46 -0.68 -3.11
N GLY A 493 -27.42 -1.42 -4.21
CA GLY A 493 -26.26 -2.24 -4.57
C GLY A 493 -25.01 -1.43 -4.92
N GLY A 494 -25.17 -0.26 -5.55
CA GLY A 494 -24.09 0.70 -5.76
C GLY A 494 -23.54 1.27 -4.45
N SER A 495 -24.42 1.54 -3.47
CA SER A 495 -24.02 1.98 -2.12
C SER A 495 -23.28 0.89 -1.35
N VAL A 496 -23.76 -0.36 -1.43
CA VAL A 496 -23.08 -1.52 -0.82
C VAL A 496 -21.73 -1.79 -1.49
N LEU A 497 -21.65 -1.68 -2.81
CA LEU A 497 -20.40 -1.78 -3.56
C LEU A 497 -19.42 -0.68 -3.13
N ALA A 498 -19.89 0.58 -3.01
CA ALA A 498 -19.08 1.69 -2.55
C ALA A 498 -18.47 1.46 -1.16
N ALA A 499 -19.30 1.01 -0.21
CA ALA A 499 -18.86 0.65 1.13
C ALA A 499 -17.88 -0.55 1.13
N GLY A 500 -18.14 -1.55 0.29
CA GLY A 500 -17.26 -2.71 0.12
C GLY A 500 -15.88 -2.31 -0.42
N VAL A 501 -15.82 -1.41 -1.40
CA VAL A 501 -14.54 -0.89 -1.95
C VAL A 501 -13.79 -0.11 -0.89
N ALA A 502 -14.44 0.84 -0.24
CA ALA A 502 -13.80 1.71 0.76
C ALA A 502 -13.24 0.91 1.95
N SER A 503 -14.03 -0.04 2.48
CA SER A 503 -13.61 -0.85 3.62
C SER A 503 -12.55 -1.89 3.22
N THR A 504 -12.73 -2.60 2.09
CA THR A 504 -11.76 -3.62 1.66
C THR A 504 -10.40 -2.99 1.38
N TRP A 505 -10.35 -1.83 0.73
CA TRP A 505 -9.08 -1.14 0.51
C TRP A 505 -8.43 -0.67 1.81
N SER A 506 -9.21 -0.13 2.76
CA SER A 506 -8.68 0.21 4.09
C SER A 506 -8.12 -1.00 4.81
N ALA A 507 -8.81 -2.15 4.74
CA ALA A 507 -8.37 -3.39 5.36
C ALA A 507 -7.10 -3.93 4.68
N THR A 508 -7.03 -3.88 3.34
CA THR A 508 -5.84 -4.29 2.58
C THR A 508 -4.65 -3.38 2.87
N ASP A 509 -4.80 -2.06 2.85
CA ASP A 509 -3.71 -1.13 3.15
C ASP A 509 -3.22 -1.30 4.60
N THR A 510 -4.13 -1.50 5.57
CA THR A 510 -3.73 -1.82 6.97
C THR A 510 -2.95 -3.13 7.06
N ALA A 511 -3.40 -4.17 6.35
CA ALA A 511 -2.69 -5.45 6.30
C ALA A 511 -1.31 -5.31 5.64
N THR A 512 -1.21 -4.60 4.52
CA THR A 512 0.06 -4.35 3.82
C THR A 512 1.04 -3.57 4.69
N ARG A 513 0.57 -2.57 5.45
CA ARG A 513 1.42 -1.85 6.42
C ARG A 513 1.95 -2.80 7.50
N ALA A 514 1.08 -3.62 8.07
CA ALA A 514 1.47 -4.59 9.10
C ALA A 514 2.45 -5.63 8.56
N GLU A 515 2.28 -6.10 7.32
CA GLU A 515 3.18 -7.06 6.68
C GLU A 515 4.51 -6.44 6.25
N THR A 516 4.52 -5.20 5.79
CA THR A 516 5.74 -4.52 5.30
C THR A 516 6.58 -4.00 6.46
N VAL A 517 5.96 -3.33 7.43
CA VAL A 517 6.68 -2.64 8.53
C VAL A 517 6.73 -3.50 9.78
N GLY A 518 5.69 -4.27 10.10
CA GLY A 518 5.62 -5.12 11.29
C GLY A 518 5.38 -4.37 12.60
N THR A 519 5.80 -3.11 12.67
CA THR A 519 5.77 -2.21 13.83
C THR A 519 5.42 -0.78 13.38
N ASP A 520 5.39 0.19 14.30
CA ASP A 520 5.11 1.59 13.97
C ASP A 520 6.25 2.26 13.17
N ALA A 521 7.51 2.01 13.57
CA ALA A 521 8.71 2.41 12.86
C ALA A 521 9.77 1.30 12.86
N ARG A 522 10.29 0.96 11.68
CA ARG A 522 11.32 -0.06 11.45
C ARG A 522 12.61 0.63 11.03
N ILE A 523 13.66 0.47 11.83
CA ILE A 523 14.99 1.02 11.56
C ILE A 523 15.85 -0.13 11.05
N GLN A 524 16.30 -0.05 9.80
CA GLN A 524 17.21 -1.01 9.20
C GLN A 524 18.59 -0.37 9.10
N LEU A 525 19.60 -1.00 9.69
CA LEU A 525 20.98 -0.55 9.65
C LEU A 525 21.73 -1.36 8.59
N ASP A 526 22.58 -0.69 7.83
CA ASP A 526 23.56 -1.35 6.98
C ASP A 526 24.69 -1.85 7.90
N ALA A 527 24.42 -2.95 8.62
CA ALA A 527 25.35 -3.51 9.58
C ALA A 527 26.55 -4.15 8.86
N PRO A 528 27.79 -3.94 9.35
CA PRO A 528 28.99 -4.56 8.78
C PRO A 528 29.00 -6.08 9.01
N ASP A 529 29.74 -6.79 8.17
CA ASP A 529 30.03 -8.23 8.35
C ASP A 529 30.77 -8.44 9.68
N PHE A 530 30.43 -9.46 10.46
CA PHE A 530 31.07 -9.76 11.78
C PHE A 530 32.56 -10.16 11.68
N ASP A 531 33.18 -10.05 10.51
CA ASP A 531 34.58 -10.39 10.27
C ASP A 531 35.55 -9.36 10.86
N VAL A 532 35.05 -8.18 11.26
CA VAL A 532 35.85 -7.14 11.93
C VAL A 532 35.77 -7.31 13.46
N ASP A 533 36.92 -7.43 14.11
CA ASP A 533 36.99 -7.59 15.56
C ASP A 533 36.43 -6.33 16.27
N ASN A 534 35.58 -6.52 17.29
CA ASN A 534 34.94 -5.47 18.10
C ASN A 534 33.94 -4.55 17.37
N SER A 535 33.31 -4.98 16.27
CA SER A 535 32.22 -4.23 15.66
C SER A 535 31.10 -3.95 16.69
N PRO A 536 30.60 -2.71 16.78
CA PRO A 536 29.48 -2.39 17.66
C PRO A 536 28.22 -3.11 17.19
N SER A 537 27.56 -3.80 18.11
CA SER A 537 26.30 -4.49 17.80
C SER A 537 25.15 -3.50 17.70
N VAL A 538 24.18 -3.80 16.83
CA VAL A 538 22.91 -3.09 16.80
C VAL A 538 22.14 -3.38 18.10
N THR A 539 22.04 -2.38 18.98
CA THR A 539 21.34 -2.50 20.26
C THR A 539 20.09 -1.61 20.27
N SER A 540 18.93 -2.20 20.56
CA SER A 540 17.65 -1.49 20.63
C SER A 540 17.56 -0.39 21.70
N PRO A 541 18.27 -0.42 22.84
CA PRO A 541 17.96 0.54 23.91
C PRO A 541 18.40 1.98 23.67
N VAL A 542 19.36 2.21 22.77
CA VAL A 542 19.68 3.56 22.29
C VAL A 542 18.44 4.17 21.62
N TYR A 543 17.69 3.36 20.86
CA TYR A 543 16.43 3.76 20.25
C TYR A 543 15.26 3.75 21.23
N ALA A 544 15.28 2.91 22.26
CA ALA A 544 14.27 2.93 23.33
C ALA A 544 14.30 4.22 24.17
N ALA A 545 15.45 4.90 24.23
CA ALA A 545 15.61 6.15 24.96
C ALA A 545 15.05 7.37 24.21
N LEU A 546 14.61 7.20 22.94
CA LEU A 546 14.03 8.28 22.16
C LEU A 546 12.70 8.77 22.75
N PRO A 547 12.42 10.08 22.72
CA PRO A 547 11.11 10.61 23.12
C PRO A 547 9.98 10.00 22.29
N GLY A 548 8.92 9.54 22.96
CA GLY A 548 7.74 8.98 22.30
C GLY A 548 7.84 7.49 21.95
N VAL A 549 8.98 6.84 22.22
CA VAL A 549 9.12 5.39 22.06
C VAL A 549 8.55 4.65 23.26
N GLU A 550 7.63 3.72 23.01
CA GLU A 550 7.06 2.85 24.04
C GLU A 550 7.92 1.58 24.23
N GLN A 551 8.39 1.00 23.12
CA GLN A 551 9.21 -0.19 23.11
C GLN A 551 10.12 -0.22 21.88
N ALA A 552 11.35 -0.70 22.03
CA ALA A 552 12.27 -0.97 20.93
C ALA A 552 12.90 -2.35 21.06
N THR A 553 12.91 -3.13 19.98
CA THR A 553 13.36 -4.52 19.96
C THR A 553 14.31 -4.77 18.80
N THR A 554 15.43 -5.43 19.06
CA THR A 554 16.36 -5.87 18.01
C THR A 554 15.76 -7.07 17.25
N THR A 555 15.82 -7.02 15.93
CA THR A 555 15.24 -8.02 15.04
C THR A 555 16.26 -8.43 13.99
N PHE A 556 16.31 -9.73 13.70
CA PHE A 556 17.03 -10.28 12.56
C PHE A 556 16.08 -10.42 11.37
N SER A 557 16.56 -10.06 10.18
CA SER A 557 15.82 -10.21 8.93
C SER A 557 16.78 -10.54 7.80
N ALA A 558 16.60 -11.69 7.15
CA ALA A 558 17.39 -12.05 5.99
C ALA A 558 16.58 -12.89 5.00
N PRO A 559 16.83 -12.74 3.68
CA PRO A 559 16.29 -13.67 2.70
C PRO A 559 17.03 -15.00 2.82
N VAL A 560 16.29 -16.09 3.04
CA VAL A 560 16.81 -17.46 3.02
C VAL A 560 16.18 -18.24 1.87
N THR A 561 16.82 -19.31 1.42
CA THR A 561 16.24 -20.19 0.41
C THR A 561 15.82 -21.52 1.02
N VAL A 562 14.62 -21.96 0.65
CA VAL A 562 14.05 -23.26 0.99
C VAL A 562 13.82 -24.02 -0.30
N GLY A 563 14.71 -24.96 -0.60
CA GLY A 563 14.72 -25.65 -1.89
C GLY A 563 15.05 -24.69 -3.04
N ARG A 564 14.02 -24.20 -3.75
CA ARG A 564 14.14 -23.23 -4.85
C ARG A 564 13.44 -21.90 -4.58
N ASP A 565 12.74 -21.80 -3.45
CA ASP A 565 11.93 -20.64 -3.11
C ASP A 565 12.70 -19.74 -2.15
N THR A 566 12.69 -18.43 -2.40
CA THR A 566 13.19 -17.43 -1.48
C THR A 566 12.12 -17.12 -0.43
N VAL A 567 12.50 -17.13 0.83
CA VAL A 567 11.66 -17.00 2.01
C VAL A 567 12.29 -15.96 2.93
N THR A 568 11.50 -15.08 3.55
CA THR A 568 12.03 -14.16 4.56
C THR A 568 12.15 -14.90 5.90
N LEU A 569 13.35 -14.96 6.47
CA LEU A 569 13.57 -15.43 7.84
C LEU A 569 13.62 -14.22 8.78
N LEU A 570 12.69 -14.18 9.73
CA LEU A 570 12.69 -13.20 10.82
C LEU A 570 13.11 -13.86 12.14
N GLY A 571 14.08 -13.28 12.83
CA GLY A 571 14.43 -13.62 14.20
C GLY A 571 13.95 -12.52 15.14
N GLN A 572 13.07 -12.83 16.08
CA GLN A 572 12.54 -11.85 17.04
C GLN A 572 12.91 -12.20 18.49
N ALA A 573 13.03 -11.16 19.32
CA ALA A 573 13.27 -11.29 20.76
C ALA A 573 12.10 -12.02 21.47
N PRO A 574 12.34 -12.65 22.64
CA PRO A 574 11.36 -13.47 23.33
C PRO A 574 10.11 -12.66 23.74
N GLY A 575 8.94 -13.07 23.24
CA GLY A 575 7.67 -12.38 23.47
C GLY A 575 6.51 -12.90 22.62
N ILE A 576 6.78 -13.50 21.46
CA ILE A 576 5.80 -14.32 20.75
C ILE A 576 5.69 -15.67 21.45
N PRO A 577 4.49 -16.17 21.78
CA PRO A 577 4.30 -17.53 22.26
C PRO A 577 4.54 -18.51 21.10
N LEU A 578 5.79 -18.69 20.67
CA LEU A 578 6.19 -19.90 19.95
C LEU A 578 5.94 -21.06 20.91
N ALA A 579 5.18 -22.06 20.46
CA ALA A 579 4.84 -23.23 21.26
C ALA A 579 6.10 -23.82 21.90
N ALA A 580 6.26 -23.59 23.21
CA ALA A 580 7.25 -24.18 24.08
C ALA A 580 8.67 -24.31 23.48
N ALA A 581 9.23 -23.22 22.95
CA ALA A 581 10.69 -23.13 22.92
C ALA A 581 11.16 -23.04 24.39
N PRO A 582 12.03 -23.95 24.88
CA PRO A 582 12.50 -23.90 26.25
C PRO A 582 13.14 -22.53 26.48
N SER A 583 12.64 -21.81 27.48
CA SER A 583 13.09 -20.46 27.81
C SER A 583 14.60 -20.52 28.09
N LEU A 584 15.41 -19.95 27.20
CA LEU A 584 16.86 -19.82 27.42
C LEU A 584 17.20 -18.95 28.65
N LEU A 585 16.20 -18.27 29.22
CA LEU A 585 16.27 -17.47 30.44
C LEU A 585 16.70 -18.26 31.71
N GLY A 586 16.64 -19.60 31.69
CA GLY A 586 17.11 -20.44 32.81
C GLY A 586 18.51 -21.06 32.63
N SER A 587 19.31 -20.56 31.69
CA SER A 587 20.48 -21.29 31.17
C SER A 587 21.85 -20.70 31.57
N PRO A 588 22.90 -21.52 31.81
CA PRO A 588 24.25 -21.08 32.16
C PRO A 588 24.88 -20.04 31.22
N GLY A 589 25.84 -19.26 31.71
CA GLY A 589 26.64 -18.29 30.94
C GLY A 589 26.28 -16.82 31.19
N LEU A 590 25.42 -16.53 32.17
CA LEU A 590 25.06 -15.16 32.55
C LEU A 590 26.28 -14.44 33.12
N VAL A 591 26.58 -13.26 32.58
CA VAL A 591 27.65 -12.39 33.08
C VAL A 591 27.04 -11.44 34.10
N ASP A 592 27.65 -11.36 35.27
CA ASP A 592 27.21 -10.47 36.34
C ASP A 592 27.21 -9.00 35.87
N PRO A 593 26.12 -8.24 36.11
CA PRO A 593 26.02 -6.85 35.71
C PRO A 593 27.04 -5.91 36.37
N ALA A 594 27.87 -6.36 37.32
CA ALA A 594 29.00 -5.61 37.87
C ALA A 594 30.33 -5.79 37.09
N ALA A 595 30.44 -6.78 36.19
CA ALA A 595 31.70 -7.10 35.50
C ALA A 595 32.07 -6.05 34.41
N GLY A 596 33.15 -5.29 34.55
CA GLY A 596 33.66 -4.35 33.55
C GLY A 596 34.44 -5.01 32.40
N SER A 597 35.01 -6.19 32.62
CA SER A 597 35.74 -6.97 31.60
C SER A 597 35.48 -8.46 31.74
N VAL A 598 35.82 -9.23 30.70
CA VAL A 598 35.78 -10.70 30.73
C VAL A 598 37.18 -11.24 30.46
N GLY A 599 37.57 -12.24 31.24
CA GLY A 599 38.83 -12.95 31.12
C GLY A 599 38.65 -14.43 30.87
N VAL A 600 39.61 -15.02 30.14
CA VAL A 600 39.77 -16.46 29.99
C VAL A 600 41.20 -16.87 30.30
N THR A 601 41.37 -17.95 31.05
CA THR A 601 42.67 -18.54 31.32
C THR A 601 42.95 -19.65 30.31
N LEU A 602 44.00 -19.45 29.52
CA LEU A 602 44.44 -20.33 28.43
C LEU A 602 45.66 -21.15 28.88
N GLY A 603 45.64 -22.46 28.67
CA GLY A 603 46.80 -23.33 28.77
C GLY A 603 47.03 -24.07 27.46
N THR A 604 48.21 -23.97 26.87
CA THR A 604 48.56 -24.75 25.67
C THR A 604 49.24 -26.05 26.07
N GLY A 605 48.79 -27.18 25.52
CA GLY A 605 49.36 -28.50 25.73
C GLY A 605 50.24 -28.93 24.56
N GLY A 606 51.41 -29.53 24.82
CA GLY A 606 52.25 -30.14 23.79
C GLY A 606 53.71 -29.71 23.83
N GLN A 607 54.60 -30.49 23.20
CA GLN A 607 56.01 -30.12 23.03
C GLN A 607 56.13 -29.05 21.93
N GLY A 608 55.84 -27.79 22.27
CA GLY A 608 55.82 -26.63 21.37
C GLY A 608 57.19 -26.06 21.00
N ALA A 609 58.25 -26.88 20.92
CA ALA A 609 59.59 -26.37 20.64
C ALA A 609 59.87 -26.07 19.15
N ASP A 610 58.98 -26.48 18.22
CA ASP A 610 59.27 -26.49 16.77
C ASP A 610 58.17 -25.90 15.88
N ARG A 611 57.20 -25.17 16.45
CA ARG A 611 56.02 -24.66 15.72
C ARG A 611 55.64 -23.23 16.14
N PRO A 612 56.22 -22.19 15.51
CA PRO A 612 55.76 -20.81 15.75
C PRO A 612 54.29 -20.67 15.34
N GLY A 613 53.55 -19.79 15.99
CA GLY A 613 52.15 -19.49 15.69
C GLY A 613 51.54 -18.57 16.74
N THR A 614 50.34 -18.05 16.49
CA THR A 614 49.57 -17.26 17.45
C THR A 614 48.20 -17.89 17.68
N VAL A 615 47.81 -18.01 18.94
CA VAL A 615 46.45 -18.40 19.33
C VAL A 615 45.71 -17.15 19.76
N ALA A 616 44.74 -16.73 18.96
CA ALA A 616 43.84 -15.63 19.25
C ALA A 616 42.52 -16.18 19.83
N VAL A 617 41.99 -15.51 20.86
CA VAL A 617 40.71 -15.89 21.46
C VAL A 617 39.72 -14.75 21.36
N SER A 618 38.53 -15.03 20.83
CA SER A 618 37.38 -14.13 20.85
C SER A 618 36.24 -14.74 21.67
N ALA A 619 35.40 -13.91 22.27
CA ALA A 619 34.19 -14.32 22.98
C ALA A 619 32.94 -13.77 22.27
N TRP A 620 31.93 -14.61 22.13
CA TRP A 620 30.62 -14.24 21.62
C TRP A 620 29.66 -14.01 22.78
N PHE A 621 29.11 -12.80 22.86
CA PHE A 621 28.09 -12.42 23.83
C PHE A 621 26.76 -12.18 23.12
N ALA A 622 25.67 -12.40 23.84
CA ALA A 622 24.36 -11.86 23.52
C ALA A 622 23.87 -11.02 24.70
N ASP A 623 23.23 -9.89 24.42
CA ASP A 623 22.50 -9.13 25.44
C ASP A 623 21.15 -9.79 25.79
N ALA A 624 20.37 -9.15 26.65
CA ALA A 624 19.05 -9.64 27.04
C ALA A 624 18.02 -9.64 25.89
N GLN A 625 18.29 -8.90 24.81
CA GLN A 625 17.44 -8.73 23.63
C GLN A 625 17.88 -9.62 22.45
N GLY A 626 19.04 -10.27 22.54
CA GLY A 626 19.60 -11.12 21.50
C GLY A 626 20.59 -10.40 20.57
N ALA A 627 21.06 -9.19 20.89
CA ALA A 627 22.11 -8.55 20.09
C ALA A 627 23.44 -9.30 20.28
N LEU A 628 23.90 -9.94 19.20
CA LEU A 628 25.18 -10.66 19.16
C LEU A 628 26.35 -9.69 19.12
N GLN A 629 27.38 -9.95 19.92
CA GLN A 629 28.62 -9.18 19.93
C GLN A 629 29.85 -10.10 20.02
N ARG A 630 30.87 -9.83 19.20
CA ARG A 630 32.16 -10.51 19.25
C ARG A 630 33.20 -9.60 19.91
N VAL A 631 33.79 -10.06 21.01
CA VAL A 631 34.82 -9.33 21.76
C VAL A 631 36.14 -10.09 21.66
N GLN A 632 37.18 -9.42 21.18
CA GLN A 632 38.51 -10.02 21.09
C GLN A 632 39.21 -9.99 22.45
N LEU A 633 39.44 -11.16 23.07
CA LEU A 633 40.07 -11.27 24.39
C LEU A 633 41.60 -11.10 24.36
N GLY A 634 42.21 -11.36 23.20
CA GLY A 634 43.64 -11.17 22.97
C GLY A 634 44.26 -12.33 22.18
N SER A 635 45.59 -12.33 22.06
CA SER A 635 46.33 -13.42 21.44
C SER A 635 47.61 -13.77 22.22
N VAL A 636 48.02 -15.02 22.13
CA VAL A 636 49.24 -15.55 22.77
C VAL A 636 50.12 -16.20 21.71
N ALA A 637 51.41 -15.85 21.70
CA ALA A 637 52.38 -16.52 20.85
C ALA A 637 52.68 -17.94 21.37
N VAL A 638 52.72 -18.91 20.45
CA VAL A 638 53.11 -20.29 20.72
C VAL A 638 54.62 -20.36 20.58
N ASP A 639 55.33 -19.95 21.63
CA ASP A 639 56.78 -19.97 21.77
C ASP A 639 57.16 -20.96 22.90
N THR A 640 58.16 -21.78 22.62
CA THR A 640 58.80 -22.84 23.41
C THR A 640 58.46 -22.96 24.92
N VAL A 641 58.00 -24.16 25.30
CA VAL A 641 58.04 -24.75 26.66
C VAL A 641 57.43 -23.90 27.79
N ALA A 642 56.12 -23.99 28.00
CA ALA A 642 55.53 -24.64 29.19
C ALA A 642 54.04 -24.28 29.36
N ARG A 643 53.38 -25.14 30.13
CA ARG A 643 52.04 -25.05 30.74
C ARG A 643 51.80 -23.77 31.57
N VAL A 644 52.14 -22.59 31.07
CA VAL A 644 51.84 -21.33 31.74
C VAL A 644 50.40 -20.96 31.40
N ALA A 645 49.56 -20.92 32.42
CA ALA A 645 48.21 -20.42 32.33
C ALA A 645 48.27 -18.91 32.05
N THR A 646 48.03 -18.49 30.81
CA THR A 646 47.99 -17.08 30.42
C THR A 646 46.56 -16.60 30.48
N THR A 647 46.30 -15.54 31.24
CA THR A 647 44.99 -14.89 31.26
C THR A 647 44.91 -13.86 30.14
N LEU A 648 43.94 -14.05 29.25
CA LEU A 648 43.53 -13.06 28.26
C LEU A 648 42.29 -12.36 28.80
N SER A 649 42.19 -11.05 28.65
CA SER A 649 41.02 -10.29 29.09
C SER A 649 40.79 -9.08 28.21
N ALA A 650 39.51 -8.77 27.96
CA ALA A 650 39.10 -7.56 27.27
C ALA A 650 37.95 -6.88 28.00
N ALA A 651 37.91 -5.54 27.88
CA ALA A 651 36.80 -4.75 28.37
C ALA A 651 35.51 -5.21 27.68
N LEU A 652 34.43 -5.35 28.47
CA LEU A 652 33.12 -5.52 27.89
C LEU A 652 32.71 -4.17 27.27
N PRO A 653 32.12 -4.19 26.06
CA PRO A 653 31.62 -2.98 25.43
C PRO A 653 30.69 -2.21 26.36
N PRO A 654 30.79 -0.87 26.41
CA PRO A 654 29.88 -0.05 27.19
C PRO A 654 28.47 -0.26 26.64
N GLY A 655 27.54 -0.66 27.50
CA GLY A 655 26.21 -1.05 27.03
C GLY A 655 25.41 -1.85 28.05
N LEU A 656 24.31 -2.40 27.57
CA LEU A 656 23.27 -2.98 28.40
C LEU A 656 23.64 -4.33 28.95
N ARG A 657 23.29 -4.49 30.21
CA ARG A 657 23.50 -5.69 31.00
C ARG A 657 22.11 -6.22 31.38
N PRO A 658 21.94 -7.54 31.55
CA PRO A 658 22.98 -8.56 31.58
C PRO A 658 23.42 -9.04 30.18
N PHE A 659 24.72 -9.36 30.06
CA PHE A 659 25.26 -10.08 28.91
C PHE A 659 25.29 -11.58 29.20
N ARG A 660 25.30 -12.39 28.13
CA ARG A 660 25.43 -13.83 28.22
C ARG A 660 26.51 -14.34 27.28
N LEU A 661 27.46 -15.11 27.80
CA LEU A 661 28.48 -15.76 27.00
C LEU A 661 27.86 -16.95 26.23
N LEU A 662 27.97 -16.94 24.91
CA LEU A 662 27.45 -18.00 24.04
C LEU A 662 28.55 -18.97 23.58
N ALA A 663 29.72 -18.44 23.20
CA ALA A 663 30.84 -19.24 22.71
C ALA A 663 32.18 -18.51 22.85
N LEU A 664 33.27 -19.28 22.78
CA LEU A 664 34.65 -18.84 22.69
C LEU A 664 35.26 -19.36 21.40
N ASP A 665 35.78 -18.47 20.58
CA ASP A 665 36.48 -18.81 19.34
C ASP A 665 37.97 -18.85 19.61
N VAL A 666 38.60 -19.97 19.28
CA VAL A 666 40.05 -20.15 19.36
C VAL A 666 40.58 -20.25 17.94
N ARG A 667 41.35 -19.23 17.52
CA ARG A 667 41.93 -19.13 16.18
C ARG A 667 43.44 -19.34 16.24
N LEU A 668 43.96 -20.26 15.45
CA LEU A 668 45.39 -20.48 15.23
C LEU A 668 45.81 -19.78 13.94
N ALA A 669 46.83 -18.92 14.01
CA ALA A 669 47.43 -18.28 12.86
C ALA A 669 48.94 -18.54 12.78
N GLY A 670 49.47 -18.63 11.55
CA GLY A 670 50.91 -18.69 11.32
C GLY A 670 51.64 -19.96 11.79
N SER A 671 50.93 -21.08 11.99
CA SER A 671 51.52 -22.34 12.48
C SER A 671 51.48 -23.49 11.45
N PRO A 672 52.63 -24.12 11.11
CA PRO A 672 52.70 -25.18 10.10
C PRO A 672 52.39 -26.61 10.64
N GLY A 673 51.49 -26.76 11.61
CA GLY A 673 51.25 -28.02 12.33
C GLY A 673 49.83 -28.62 12.22
N ASP A 674 49.74 -29.91 12.57
CA ASP A 674 48.52 -30.73 12.44
C ASP A 674 47.54 -30.65 13.61
N ASP A 675 47.98 -30.53 14.86
CA ASP A 675 47.10 -30.45 16.04
C ASP A 675 47.82 -29.74 17.19
N LEU A 676 47.16 -28.75 17.78
CA LEU A 676 47.57 -28.01 18.98
C LEU A 676 46.40 -28.04 19.99
N PRO A 677 46.50 -28.80 21.09
CA PRO A 677 45.49 -28.79 22.13
C PRO A 677 45.61 -27.52 22.98
N VAL A 678 44.51 -26.79 23.07
CA VAL A 678 44.32 -25.57 23.85
C VAL A 678 43.30 -25.86 24.94
N GLN A 679 43.66 -25.66 26.20
CA GLN A 679 42.78 -25.78 27.34
C GLN A 679 42.31 -24.40 27.80
N LEU A 680 41.01 -24.23 27.92
CA LEU A 680 40.35 -23.05 28.46
C LEU A 680 39.84 -23.43 29.85
N THR A 681 40.47 -22.95 30.92
CA THR A 681 40.24 -23.51 32.28
C THR A 681 39.35 -22.64 33.16
N ASN A 682 39.42 -21.32 33.02
CA ASN A 682 38.70 -20.40 33.90
C ASN A 682 38.20 -19.20 33.10
N VAL A 683 36.89 -19.10 32.89
CA VAL A 683 36.23 -17.96 32.25
C VAL A 683 35.51 -17.17 33.34
N PHE A 684 35.81 -15.89 33.46
CA PHE A 684 35.33 -15.07 34.56
C PHE A 684 35.09 -13.62 34.11
N GLY A 685 34.13 -12.96 34.76
CA GLY A 685 34.01 -11.51 34.70
C GLY A 685 34.99 -10.85 35.67
N VAL A 686 35.33 -9.58 35.47
CA VAL A 686 36.14 -8.80 36.41
C VAL A 686 35.36 -7.53 36.76
N ASP A 687 35.14 -7.27 38.04
CA ASP A 687 34.47 -6.05 38.50
C ASP A 687 35.37 -4.80 38.34
N GLN A 688 34.79 -3.62 38.62
CA GLN A 688 35.51 -2.34 38.56
C GLN A 688 36.66 -2.23 39.60
N ALA A 689 36.67 -3.08 40.63
CA ALA A 689 37.72 -3.15 41.65
C ALA A 689 38.79 -4.22 41.33
N GLY A 690 38.69 -4.91 40.19
CA GLY A 690 39.61 -5.97 39.77
C GLY A 690 39.30 -7.36 40.35
N GLY A 691 38.16 -7.53 41.03
CA GLY A 691 37.70 -8.79 41.59
C GLY A 691 37.11 -9.73 40.53
N ALA A 692 37.48 -11.02 40.58
CA ALA A 692 36.95 -12.02 39.67
C ALA A 692 35.52 -12.42 40.06
N LEU A 693 34.60 -12.30 39.11
CA LEU A 693 33.20 -12.71 39.20
C LEU A 693 33.01 -14.02 38.42
N PRO A 694 32.55 -15.11 39.05
CA PRO A 694 32.40 -16.39 38.36
C PRO A 694 31.30 -16.32 37.30
N ILE A 695 31.56 -16.92 36.13
CA ILE A 695 30.54 -17.16 35.10
C ILE A 695 30.18 -18.65 35.16
N ASP A 696 28.92 -18.97 35.47
CA ASP A 696 28.47 -20.36 35.52
C ASP A 696 28.42 -20.96 34.10
N LEU A 697 29.36 -21.85 33.77
CA LEU A 697 29.42 -22.58 32.50
C LEU A 697 28.85 -24.01 32.59
N GLY A 698 28.24 -24.37 33.72
CA GLY A 698 27.76 -25.72 34.02
C GLY A 698 28.82 -26.62 34.67
N ALA A 699 28.58 -27.94 34.61
CA ALA A 699 29.28 -28.93 35.44
C ALA A 699 30.78 -29.13 35.13
N ASP A 700 31.28 -28.68 33.98
CA ASP A 700 32.71 -28.73 33.63
C ASP A 700 33.20 -27.34 33.15
N PRO A 701 33.95 -26.60 33.98
CA PRO A 701 34.46 -25.28 33.62
C PRO A 701 35.67 -25.34 32.67
N THR A 702 36.29 -26.52 32.49
CA THR A 702 37.47 -26.67 31.64
C THR A 702 37.07 -27.18 30.26
N ARG A 703 37.47 -26.48 29.19
CA ARG A 703 37.23 -26.88 27.81
C ARG A 703 38.52 -27.11 27.07
N SER A 704 38.79 -28.35 26.65
CA SER A 704 39.90 -28.68 25.76
C SER A 704 39.46 -28.61 24.30
N VAL A 705 40.14 -27.80 23.51
CA VAL A 705 39.89 -27.57 22.10
C VAL A 705 41.17 -27.86 21.31
N THR A 706 41.09 -28.64 20.24
CA THR A 706 42.25 -28.87 19.37
C THR A 706 42.12 -28.01 18.11
N VAL A 707 43.09 -27.13 17.89
CA VAL A 707 43.19 -26.27 16.70
C VAL A 707 44.33 -26.73 15.80
N SER A 708 44.22 -26.52 14.49
CA SER A 708 45.23 -26.94 13.52
C SER A 708 45.28 -26.04 12.29
N SER A 709 46.28 -26.20 11.44
CA SER A 709 46.31 -25.49 10.16
C SER A 709 45.11 -25.84 9.25
N ALA A 710 44.61 -27.07 9.32
CA ALA A 710 43.41 -27.51 8.60
C ALA A 710 42.09 -27.04 9.25
N LYS A 711 42.10 -26.82 10.57
CA LYS A 711 40.97 -26.33 11.35
C LYS A 711 41.43 -25.14 12.21
N ALA A 712 41.77 -24.07 11.51
CA ALA A 712 42.40 -22.89 12.10
C ALA A 712 41.49 -22.13 13.07
N LEU A 713 40.18 -22.36 13.02
CA LEU A 713 39.20 -21.78 13.94
C LEU A 713 38.38 -22.90 14.56
N VAL A 714 38.30 -22.92 15.90
CA VAL A 714 37.40 -23.81 16.62
C VAL A 714 36.60 -23.04 17.67
N ARG A 715 35.29 -23.23 17.61
CA ARG A 715 34.31 -22.61 18.49
C ARG A 715 33.95 -23.54 19.65
N ALA A 716 34.19 -23.10 20.87
CA ALA A 716 33.78 -23.76 22.10
C ALA A 716 32.55 -23.06 22.69
N PHE A 717 31.38 -23.69 22.63
CA PHE A 717 30.15 -23.13 23.19
C PHE A 717 30.22 -23.01 24.71
N SER A 718 29.41 -22.14 25.33
CA SER A 718 29.36 -22.01 26.80
C SER A 718 28.56 -23.13 27.49
N GLN A 719 27.74 -23.88 26.75
CA GLN A 719 26.98 -25.04 27.26
C GLN A 719 27.45 -26.35 26.61
N PRO A 720 27.46 -27.49 27.32
CA PRO A 720 27.75 -28.80 26.75
C PRO A 720 26.65 -29.24 25.77
N SER A 721 27.03 -30.03 24.76
CA SER A 721 26.15 -30.54 23.70
C SER A 721 25.06 -31.52 24.20
N ASP A 722 25.20 -32.08 25.40
CA ASP A 722 24.33 -33.14 25.92
C ASP A 722 23.06 -32.66 26.66
N SER A 723 22.78 -31.35 26.71
CA SER A 723 21.60 -30.83 27.43
C SER A 723 20.65 -30.01 26.55
N SER A 724 19.49 -30.60 26.23
CA SER A 724 18.20 -29.93 25.91
C SER A 724 18.09 -28.96 24.72
N VAL A 725 19.14 -28.78 23.90
CA VAL A 725 19.06 -27.93 22.69
C VAL A 725 18.58 -28.77 21.50
N PRO A 726 17.52 -28.37 20.77
CA PRO A 726 17.07 -29.09 19.59
C PRO A 726 18.16 -29.14 18.50
N ASP A 727 18.39 -30.32 17.90
CA ASP A 727 19.28 -30.50 16.72
C ASP A 727 18.82 -29.70 15.48
N ALA A 728 17.60 -29.16 15.51
CA ALA A 728 17.02 -28.37 14.44
C ALA A 728 16.31 -27.13 15.02
N LEU A 729 16.51 -25.99 14.38
CA LEU A 729 15.92 -24.70 14.72
C LEU A 729 14.38 -24.77 14.70
N PRO A 730 13.69 -24.59 15.83
CA PRO A 730 12.23 -24.52 15.83
C PRO A 730 11.77 -23.24 15.14
N VAL A 731 10.88 -23.38 14.16
CA VAL A 731 10.37 -22.25 13.38
C VAL A 731 8.86 -22.27 13.21
N VAL A 732 8.26 -21.08 13.12
CA VAL A 732 6.86 -20.90 12.75
C VAL A 732 6.80 -20.38 11.32
N ALA A 733 6.06 -21.06 10.45
CA ALA A 733 5.97 -20.72 9.04
C ALA A 733 4.60 -20.12 8.69
N SER A 734 4.57 -19.26 7.67
CA SER A 734 3.32 -18.73 7.13
C SER A 734 2.47 -19.81 6.46
N ASP A 735 1.15 -19.67 6.52
CA ASP A 735 0.20 -20.60 5.90
C ASP A 735 0.43 -20.70 4.38
N ALA A 736 0.79 -19.59 3.74
CA ALA A 736 1.08 -19.54 2.31
C ALA A 736 2.35 -20.33 1.94
N LEU A 737 3.40 -20.25 2.76
CA LEU A 737 4.61 -21.04 2.56
C LEU A 737 4.35 -22.53 2.74
N LEU A 738 3.63 -22.91 3.80
CA LEU A 738 3.28 -24.30 4.08
C LEU A 738 2.44 -24.91 2.97
N GLN A 739 1.45 -24.17 2.45
CA GLN A 739 0.64 -24.61 1.30
C GLN A 739 1.49 -24.75 0.03
N ARG A 740 2.38 -23.80 -0.24
CA ARG A 740 3.26 -23.82 -1.43
C ARG A 740 4.18 -25.03 -1.43
N LEU A 741 4.79 -25.35 -0.28
CA LEU A 741 5.73 -26.46 -0.14
C LEU A 741 5.05 -27.80 0.20
N GLY A 742 3.74 -27.81 0.45
CA GLY A 742 3.01 -29.00 0.89
C GLY A 742 3.46 -29.51 2.27
N LEU A 743 3.91 -28.61 3.14
CA LEU A 743 4.45 -28.95 4.46
C LEU A 743 3.40 -28.80 5.56
N SER A 744 3.63 -29.47 6.69
CA SER A 744 2.80 -29.39 7.88
C SER A 744 3.67 -29.24 9.13
N ALA A 745 3.07 -28.91 10.27
CA ALA A 745 3.79 -28.85 11.54
C ALA A 745 4.44 -30.22 11.84
N GLY A 746 5.70 -30.20 12.28
CA GLY A 746 6.59 -31.34 12.47
C GLY A 746 7.53 -31.62 11.29
N ALA A 747 7.36 -30.95 10.15
CA ALA A 747 8.25 -31.14 9.00
C ALA A 747 9.62 -30.49 9.22
N SER A 748 10.68 -31.21 8.83
CA SER A 748 12.05 -30.69 8.78
C SER A 748 12.33 -29.98 7.46
N VAL A 749 12.99 -28.83 7.52
CA VAL A 749 13.32 -27.97 6.39
C VAL A 749 14.77 -27.51 6.51
N SER A 750 15.48 -27.42 5.39
CA SER A 750 16.81 -26.79 5.36
C SER A 750 16.69 -25.35 4.87
N LEU A 751 17.07 -24.40 5.73
CA LEU A 751 17.12 -22.97 5.40
C LEU A 751 18.53 -22.63 4.96
N THR A 752 18.70 -22.21 3.71
CA THR A 752 20.02 -21.78 3.21
C THR A 752 20.14 -20.27 3.28
N LEU A 753 21.08 -19.78 4.07
CA LEU A 753 21.40 -18.37 4.26
C LEU A 753 22.06 -17.78 2.99
N PRO A 754 22.05 -16.44 2.82
CA PRO A 754 22.78 -15.75 1.75
C PRO A 754 24.28 -16.09 1.71
N THR A 755 24.85 -16.41 2.87
CA THR A 755 26.24 -16.85 3.04
C THR A 755 26.52 -18.25 2.48
N GLY A 756 25.49 -18.97 2.01
CA GLY A 756 25.57 -20.35 1.54
C GLY A 756 25.51 -21.40 2.66
N ARG A 757 25.45 -20.97 3.93
CA ARG A 757 25.30 -21.85 5.09
C ARG A 757 23.89 -22.41 5.17
N THR A 758 23.76 -23.65 5.64
CA THR A 758 22.46 -24.32 5.80
C THR A 758 22.15 -24.52 7.27
N LEU A 759 20.93 -24.13 7.67
CA LEU A 759 20.37 -24.36 9.00
C LEU A 759 19.30 -25.45 8.89
N SER A 760 19.42 -26.50 9.70
CA SER A 760 18.34 -27.47 9.87
C SER A 760 17.25 -26.84 10.73
N ALA A 761 16.02 -26.80 10.25
CA ALA A 761 14.87 -26.22 10.93
C ALA A 761 13.70 -27.21 10.99
N VAL A 762 12.84 -27.09 12.00
CA VAL A 762 11.60 -27.87 12.13
C VAL A 762 10.43 -26.93 12.32
N VAL A 763 9.38 -27.11 11.50
CA VAL A 763 8.16 -26.31 11.58
C VAL A 763 7.39 -26.70 12.85
N THR A 764 7.38 -25.87 13.88
CA THR A 764 6.66 -26.15 15.14
C THR A 764 5.25 -25.56 15.14
N GLY A 765 5.00 -24.54 14.32
CA GLY A 765 3.72 -23.86 14.25
C GLY A 765 3.43 -23.24 12.88
N ARG A 766 2.20 -22.75 12.73
CA ARG A 766 1.71 -22.06 11.55
C ARG A 766 1.05 -20.75 11.93
N VAL A 767 1.25 -19.71 11.11
CA VAL A 767 0.58 -18.41 11.25
C VAL A 767 -0.04 -18.00 9.92
N PRO A 768 -1.17 -17.28 9.90
CA PRO A 768 -1.78 -16.84 8.65
C PRO A 768 -0.82 -16.02 7.79
N ASP A 769 -0.12 -15.09 8.44
CA ASP A 769 0.87 -14.19 7.83
C ASP A 769 1.88 -13.74 8.89
N VAL A 770 3.06 -13.32 8.45
CA VAL A 770 4.15 -12.86 9.31
C VAL A 770 4.31 -11.35 9.13
N ALA A 771 3.90 -10.59 10.15
CA ALA A 771 4.07 -9.14 10.18
C ALA A 771 5.55 -8.75 10.04
N GLY A 772 5.84 -7.74 9.22
CA GLY A 772 7.19 -7.25 8.93
C GLY A 772 8.03 -8.11 7.97
N ALA A 773 7.54 -9.25 7.48
CA ALA A 773 8.30 -10.09 6.56
C ALA A 773 8.39 -9.53 5.12
N GLY A 774 7.47 -8.63 4.75
CA GLY A 774 7.36 -8.06 3.40
C GLY A 774 7.13 -9.08 2.28
N SER A 775 6.71 -10.31 2.64
CA SER A 775 6.52 -11.42 1.73
C SER A 775 5.53 -12.44 2.31
N PRO A 776 4.64 -13.03 1.49
CA PRO A 776 3.78 -14.15 1.89
C PRO A 776 4.57 -15.36 2.41
N TRP A 777 5.81 -15.52 1.95
CA TRP A 777 6.63 -16.69 2.25
C TRP A 777 7.64 -16.29 3.31
N ALA A 778 7.28 -16.59 4.55
CA ALA A 778 8.02 -16.13 5.70
C ALA A 778 8.09 -17.22 6.79
N VAL A 779 9.18 -17.17 7.53
CA VAL A 779 9.47 -18.05 8.65
C VAL A 779 9.98 -17.20 9.81
N VAL A 780 9.47 -17.47 11.02
CA VAL A 780 9.85 -16.79 12.25
C VAL A 780 10.57 -17.77 13.16
N ALA A 781 11.69 -17.34 13.72
CA ALA A 781 12.45 -18.03 14.75
C ALA A 781 12.62 -17.14 15.98
N ASP A 782 12.83 -17.77 17.14
CA ASP A 782 13.33 -17.08 18.32
C ASP A 782 14.78 -16.63 18.08
N LEU A 783 15.06 -15.33 18.24
CA LEU A 783 16.34 -14.75 17.88
C LEU A 783 17.52 -15.40 18.64
N PRO A 784 17.49 -15.55 19.98
CA PRO A 784 18.56 -16.26 20.70
C PRO A 784 18.81 -17.70 20.22
N THR A 785 17.75 -18.41 19.84
CA THR A 785 17.86 -19.77 19.30
C THR A 785 18.44 -19.77 17.88
N LEU A 786 18.05 -18.80 17.04
CA LEU A 786 18.59 -18.60 15.70
C LEU A 786 20.08 -18.25 15.74
N ASP A 787 20.47 -17.30 16.58
CA ASP A 787 21.86 -16.87 16.77
C ASP A 787 22.74 -18.05 17.17
N ARG A 788 22.26 -18.89 18.10
CA ARG A 788 22.95 -20.11 18.49
C ARG A 788 23.07 -21.10 17.34
N ALA A 789 22.02 -21.30 16.54
CA ALA A 789 22.04 -22.18 15.38
C ALA A 789 23.02 -21.68 14.30
N MET A 790 23.08 -20.36 14.07
CA MET A 790 24.05 -19.73 13.17
C MET A 790 25.48 -19.91 13.68
N LEU A 791 25.72 -19.69 14.97
CA LEU A 791 27.02 -19.94 15.60
C LEU A 791 27.46 -21.40 15.44
N GLN A 792 26.54 -22.37 15.50
CA GLN A 792 26.80 -23.80 15.28
C GLN A 792 27.07 -24.15 13.81
N ALA A 793 26.41 -23.48 12.87
CA ALA A 793 26.65 -23.65 11.43
C ALA A 793 28.02 -23.10 10.97
N GLY A 794 28.60 -22.19 11.75
CA GLY A 794 29.93 -21.60 11.53
C GLY A 794 29.89 -20.31 10.71
N ASP A 795 31.06 -19.73 10.47
CA ASP A 795 31.19 -18.39 9.86
C ASP A 795 31.01 -18.41 8.33
N PRO A 796 30.63 -17.28 7.70
CA PRO A 796 30.29 -15.98 8.31
C PRO A 796 28.90 -15.93 8.94
N ILE A 797 28.76 -15.13 10.00
CA ILE A 797 27.52 -14.90 10.76
C ILE A 797 26.93 -13.56 10.31
N ILE A 798 25.62 -13.52 10.12
CA ILE A 798 24.90 -12.30 9.78
C ILE A 798 24.36 -11.67 11.08
N PRO A 799 24.74 -10.43 11.45
CA PRO A 799 24.19 -9.75 12.62
C PRO A 799 22.70 -9.42 12.45
N PRO A 800 21.95 -9.34 13.56
CA PRO A 800 20.70 -8.59 13.57
C PRO A 800 20.98 -7.14 13.16
N SER A 801 20.31 -6.69 12.11
CA SER A 801 20.52 -5.36 11.51
C SER A 801 19.32 -4.45 11.67
N GLU A 802 18.26 -4.88 12.36
CA GLU A 802 17.03 -4.11 12.48
C GLU A 802 16.65 -3.81 13.92
N VAL A 803 16.05 -2.64 14.13
CA VAL A 803 15.39 -2.25 15.38
C VAL A 803 13.94 -1.89 15.08
N TRP A 804 13.03 -2.61 15.71
CA TRP A 804 11.60 -2.39 15.58
C TRP A 804 11.11 -1.56 16.75
N VAL A 805 10.46 -0.44 16.45
CA VAL A 805 10.05 0.57 17.42
C VAL A 805 8.54 0.71 17.42
N SER A 806 7.94 0.67 18.61
CA SER A 806 6.54 1.05 18.83
C SER A 806 6.46 2.48 19.35
N THR A 807 5.59 3.27 18.74
CA THR A 807 5.47 4.71 18.98
C THR A 807 4.13 5.23 18.47
N LEU A 808 3.60 6.25 19.16
CA LEU A 808 2.43 6.99 18.71
C LEU A 808 2.77 8.06 17.64
N ASP A 809 4.05 8.41 17.49
CA ASP A 809 4.54 9.37 16.50
C ASP A 809 5.72 8.80 15.69
N PRO A 810 5.44 7.99 14.65
CA PRO A 810 6.47 7.39 13.81
C PRO A 810 7.36 8.39 13.09
N ALA A 811 6.82 9.57 12.72
CA ALA A 811 7.55 10.57 11.96
C ALA A 811 8.62 11.27 12.81
N ALA A 812 8.28 11.62 14.05
CA ALA A 812 9.24 12.20 15.00
C ALA A 812 10.36 11.21 15.37
N VAL A 813 10.00 9.93 15.58
CA VAL A 813 10.99 8.87 15.85
C VAL A 813 11.90 8.67 14.65
N ALA A 814 11.38 8.64 13.42
CA ALA A 814 12.20 8.49 12.22
C ALA A 814 13.23 9.60 12.07
N ALA A 815 12.84 10.86 12.30
CA ALA A 815 13.75 12.00 12.26
C ALA A 815 14.82 11.94 13.37
N SER A 816 14.45 11.46 14.56
CA SER A 816 15.33 11.39 15.73
C SER A 816 16.23 10.14 15.76
N ALA A 817 15.89 9.10 14.99
CA ALA A 817 16.65 7.85 14.96
C ALA A 817 17.87 7.91 14.04
N LEU A 818 17.80 8.69 12.94
CA LEU A 818 18.90 8.84 11.98
C LEU A 818 20.24 9.25 12.64
N PRO A 819 20.29 10.20 13.60
CA PRO A 819 21.54 10.65 14.21
C PRO A 819 22.13 9.71 15.28
N LEU A 820 21.42 8.66 15.68
CA LEU A 820 21.86 7.80 16.78
C LEU A 820 22.80 6.67 16.34
N GLY A 821 22.82 6.34 15.06
CA GLY A 821 23.65 5.28 14.51
C GLY A 821 24.98 5.80 13.95
N HIS A 822 26.04 5.02 14.11
CA HIS A 822 27.28 5.18 13.33
C HIS A 822 27.22 4.46 11.99
N HIS A 823 26.18 3.65 11.75
CA HIS A 823 25.94 3.02 10.46
C HIS A 823 24.83 3.74 9.73
N ARG A 824 24.86 3.67 8.39
CA ARG A 824 23.72 4.10 7.57
C ARG A 824 22.47 3.39 8.05
N SER A 825 21.40 4.16 8.26
CA SER A 825 20.12 3.61 8.67
C SER A 825 19.00 4.08 7.75
N THR A 826 18.09 3.16 7.46
CA THR A 826 16.87 3.38 6.70
C THR A 826 15.70 3.22 7.64
N VAL A 827 14.94 4.29 7.88
CA VAL A 827 13.77 4.24 8.76
C VAL A 827 12.49 4.18 7.94
N THR A 828 11.82 3.03 7.97
CA THR A 828 10.53 2.81 7.31
C THR A 828 9.41 2.95 8.33
N THR A 829 8.40 3.76 8.04
CA THR A 829 7.22 3.94 8.91
C THR A 829 5.96 3.39 8.25
N THR A 830 4.88 3.24 9.04
CA THR A 830 3.56 2.90 8.50
C THR A 830 3.04 3.90 7.47
N LEU A 831 3.49 5.16 7.52
CA LEU A 831 3.14 6.19 6.54
C LEU A 831 3.87 5.95 5.21
N SER A 832 5.17 5.65 5.27
CA SER A 832 6.01 5.33 4.11
C SER A 832 5.51 4.10 3.33
N ALA A 833 4.87 3.16 4.02
CA ALA A 833 4.29 1.96 3.42
C ALA A 833 2.84 2.15 2.93
N SER A 834 2.19 3.28 3.22
CA SER A 834 0.77 3.47 2.95
C SER A 834 0.47 4.11 1.60
N ALA A 835 -0.60 3.63 0.96
CA ALA A 835 -1.22 4.29 -0.20
C ALA A 835 -2.41 5.21 0.16
N ALA A 836 -2.60 5.54 1.44
CA ALA A 836 -3.73 6.34 1.92
C ALA A 836 -3.87 7.72 1.26
N PRO A 837 -2.80 8.48 0.93
CA PRO A 837 -2.93 9.77 0.24
C PRO A 837 -3.67 9.67 -1.10
N LEU A 838 -3.55 8.54 -1.82
CA LEU A 838 -4.26 8.30 -3.08
C LEU A 838 -5.73 7.87 -2.88
N ARG A 839 -6.08 7.40 -1.67
CA ARG A 839 -7.39 6.81 -1.36
C ARG A 839 -8.47 7.85 -1.13
N GLU A 840 -8.19 8.87 -0.33
CA GLU A 840 -9.23 9.76 0.19
C GLU A 840 -10.06 10.43 -0.91
N PRO A 841 -9.47 11.01 -1.96
CA PRO A 841 -10.25 11.58 -3.06
C PRO A 841 -11.18 10.59 -3.75
N THR A 842 -10.66 9.39 -4.01
CA THR A 842 -11.36 8.35 -4.78
C THR A 842 -12.56 7.81 -4.01
N VAL A 843 -12.42 7.60 -2.70
CA VAL A 843 -13.52 7.14 -1.83
C VAL A 843 -14.62 8.20 -1.73
N VAL A 844 -14.26 9.48 -1.63
CA VAL A 844 -15.23 10.59 -1.62
C VAL A 844 -16.03 10.62 -2.92
N VAL A 845 -15.38 10.53 -4.07
CA VAL A 845 -16.06 10.48 -5.39
C VAL A 845 -17.03 9.29 -5.47
N LEU A 846 -16.61 8.12 -4.98
CA LEU A 846 -17.44 6.93 -4.96
C LEU A 846 -18.72 7.12 -4.12
N TRP A 847 -18.61 7.74 -2.94
CA TRP A 847 -19.76 8.07 -2.09
C TRP A 847 -20.66 9.15 -2.68
N ILE A 848 -20.08 10.18 -3.33
CA ILE A 848 -20.86 11.19 -4.06
C ILE A 848 -21.71 10.52 -5.15
N VAL A 849 -21.14 9.59 -5.91
CA VAL A 849 -21.88 8.88 -6.96
C VAL A 849 -22.93 7.92 -6.39
N ALA A 850 -22.63 7.23 -5.28
CA ALA A 850 -23.63 6.43 -4.57
C ALA A 850 -24.82 7.31 -4.13
N GLY A 851 -24.56 8.48 -3.55
CA GLY A 851 -25.56 9.47 -3.16
C GLY A 851 -26.36 10.02 -4.35
N ALA A 852 -25.70 10.33 -5.47
CA ALA A 852 -26.36 10.72 -6.72
C ALA A 852 -27.29 9.60 -7.23
N GLY A 853 -26.88 8.33 -7.07
CA GLY A 853 -27.71 7.20 -7.42
C GLY A 853 -28.95 7.04 -6.54
N VAL A 854 -28.83 7.33 -5.24
CA VAL A 854 -29.97 7.40 -4.31
C VAL A 854 -30.96 8.50 -4.74
N LEU A 855 -30.46 9.69 -5.12
CA LEU A 855 -31.31 10.79 -5.61
C LEU A 855 -32.03 10.41 -6.91
N LEU A 856 -31.33 9.81 -7.87
CA LEU A 856 -31.92 9.33 -9.12
C LEU A 856 -32.99 8.26 -8.86
N ALA A 857 -32.75 7.35 -7.91
CA ALA A 857 -33.74 6.36 -7.50
C ALA A 857 -34.97 7.01 -6.88
N LEU A 858 -34.80 8.00 -6.01
CA LEU A 858 -35.91 8.74 -5.41
C LEU A 858 -36.76 9.43 -6.49
N VAL A 859 -36.14 10.11 -7.45
CA VAL A 859 -36.83 10.76 -8.57
C VAL A 859 -37.59 9.73 -9.41
N ALA A 860 -36.97 8.61 -9.76
CA ALA A 860 -37.61 7.55 -10.54
C ALA A 860 -38.80 6.92 -9.81
N VAL A 861 -38.68 6.72 -8.49
CA VAL A 861 -39.73 6.18 -7.62
C VAL A 861 -40.90 7.16 -7.52
N ILE A 862 -40.64 8.46 -7.32
CA ILE A 862 -41.67 9.51 -7.29
C ILE A 862 -42.37 9.61 -8.65
N ALA A 863 -41.62 9.64 -9.75
CA ALA A 863 -42.20 9.70 -11.10
C ALA A 863 -43.10 8.49 -11.38
N SER A 864 -42.64 7.29 -11.00
CA SER A 864 -43.42 6.05 -11.13
C SER A 864 -44.69 6.10 -10.29
N ALA A 865 -44.59 6.59 -9.05
CA ALA A 865 -45.71 6.79 -8.15
C ALA A 865 -46.77 7.73 -8.77
N ILE A 866 -46.35 8.87 -9.34
CA ILE A 866 -47.25 9.82 -10.03
C ILE A 866 -47.96 9.17 -11.23
N VAL A 867 -47.24 8.38 -12.04
CA VAL A 867 -47.83 7.71 -13.20
C VAL A 867 -48.83 6.62 -12.78
N LEU A 868 -48.50 5.84 -11.75
CA LEU A 868 -49.41 4.84 -11.16
C LEU A 868 -50.68 5.49 -10.60
N LEU A 869 -50.59 6.68 -9.98
CA LEU A 869 -51.75 7.45 -9.51
C LEU A 869 -52.66 7.89 -10.65
N ARG A 870 -52.08 8.25 -11.81
CA ARG A 870 -52.85 8.75 -12.97
C ARG A 870 -53.51 7.62 -13.75
N SER A 871 -52.78 6.54 -14.04
CA SER A 871 -53.27 5.43 -14.88
C SER A 871 -54.40 4.63 -14.23
N ARG A 872 -54.42 4.53 -12.90
CA ARG A 872 -55.42 3.75 -12.16
C ARG A 872 -56.62 4.57 -11.67
N ARG A 873 -56.79 5.81 -12.12
CA ARG A 873 -57.97 6.65 -11.80
C ARG A 873 -59.29 6.00 -12.22
N SER A 874 -59.31 5.35 -13.38
CA SER A 874 -60.48 4.67 -13.93
C SER A 874 -60.87 3.42 -13.13
N GLU A 875 -59.89 2.73 -12.54
CA GLU A 875 -60.13 1.53 -11.72
C GLU A 875 -60.78 1.84 -10.37
N VAL A 876 -60.51 3.03 -9.80
CA VAL A 876 -61.10 3.45 -8.51
C VAL A 876 -62.62 3.53 -8.62
N LEU A 877 -63.15 4.04 -9.73
CA LEU A 877 -64.59 4.12 -9.99
C LEU A 877 -65.23 2.72 -10.11
N VAL A 878 -64.50 1.75 -10.67
CA VAL A 878 -64.98 0.38 -10.84
C VAL A 878 -64.98 -0.38 -9.51
N PHE A 879 -63.95 -0.22 -8.68
CA PHE A 879 -63.88 -0.89 -7.37
C PHE A 879 -64.79 -0.27 -6.31
N ASP A 880 -65.06 1.03 -6.40
CA ASP A 880 -66.12 1.68 -5.60
C ASP A 880 -67.50 1.10 -5.94
N ALA A 881 -67.78 0.88 -7.24
CA ALA A 881 -68.99 0.19 -7.69
C ALA A 881 -69.09 -1.28 -7.24
N LEU A 882 -67.97 -1.92 -6.89
CA LEU A 882 -67.89 -3.28 -6.36
C LEU A 882 -67.89 -3.35 -4.82
N GLY A 883 -68.02 -2.21 -4.12
CA GLY A 883 -68.19 -2.14 -2.66
C GLY A 883 -66.90 -2.29 -1.84
N LEU A 884 -65.71 -2.19 -2.46
CA LEU A 884 -64.45 -2.21 -1.73
C LEU A 884 -64.19 -0.87 -1.05
N THR A 885 -63.96 -0.86 0.26
CA THR A 885 -63.66 0.38 1.00
C THR A 885 -62.41 1.07 0.45
N LEU A 886 -62.47 2.40 0.32
CA LEU A 886 -61.36 3.20 -0.21
C LEU A 886 -60.08 3.06 0.64
N ARG A 887 -60.22 2.83 1.96
CA ARG A 887 -59.11 2.51 2.87
C ARG A 887 -58.41 1.19 2.52
N SER A 888 -59.16 0.10 2.28
CA SER A 888 -58.56 -1.19 1.92
C SER A 888 -57.85 -1.12 0.56
N GLN A 889 -58.38 -0.34 -0.39
CA GLN A 889 -57.72 -0.10 -1.67
C GLN A 889 -56.40 0.69 -1.51
N GLY A 890 -56.39 1.70 -0.63
CA GLY A 890 -55.19 2.46 -0.28
C GLY A 890 -54.09 1.59 0.32
N TYR A 891 -54.43 0.82 1.37
CA TYR A 891 -53.47 -0.08 2.03
C TYR A 891 -52.91 -1.16 1.10
N GLN A 892 -53.75 -1.76 0.24
CA GLN A 892 -53.29 -2.79 -0.68
C GLN A 892 -52.33 -2.25 -1.74
N ARG A 893 -52.57 -1.03 -2.25
CA ARG A 893 -51.69 -0.35 -3.21
C ARG A 893 -50.40 0.14 -2.55
N ALA A 894 -50.50 0.64 -1.33
CA ALA A 894 -49.35 1.00 -0.51
C ALA A 894 -48.45 -0.22 -0.28
N ALA A 895 -49.04 -1.36 0.11
CA ALA A 895 -48.32 -2.60 0.33
C ALA A 895 -47.63 -3.10 -0.94
N GLU A 896 -48.30 -3.04 -2.11
CA GLU A 896 -47.68 -3.38 -3.40
C GLU A 896 -46.43 -2.53 -3.67
N PHE A 897 -46.51 -1.22 -3.45
CA PHE A 897 -45.39 -0.30 -3.65
C PHE A 897 -44.24 -0.51 -2.65
N VAL A 898 -44.56 -0.67 -1.37
CA VAL A 898 -43.57 -0.93 -0.31
C VAL A 898 -42.86 -2.26 -0.53
N VAL A 899 -43.59 -3.32 -0.90
CA VAL A 899 -42.98 -4.63 -1.22
C VAL A 899 -41.98 -4.50 -2.36
N LEU A 900 -42.28 -3.72 -3.41
CA LEU A 900 -41.34 -3.48 -4.51
C LEU A 900 -40.08 -2.75 -4.06
N ILE A 901 -40.22 -1.73 -3.20
CA ILE A 901 -39.07 -1.02 -2.61
C ILE A 901 -38.22 -2.00 -1.80
N VAL A 902 -38.84 -2.80 -0.92
CA VAL A 902 -38.13 -3.77 -0.08
C VAL A 902 -37.44 -4.84 -0.93
N CYS A 903 -38.12 -5.36 -1.96
CA CYS A 903 -37.50 -6.29 -2.91
C CYS A 903 -36.32 -5.66 -3.67
N GLY A 904 -36.44 -4.39 -4.06
CA GLY A 904 -35.35 -3.63 -4.67
C GLY A 904 -34.15 -3.50 -3.73
N LEU A 905 -34.38 -3.07 -2.49
CA LEU A 905 -33.34 -2.94 -1.47
C LEU A 905 -32.64 -4.27 -1.20
N PHE A 906 -33.40 -5.37 -1.07
CA PHE A 906 -32.85 -6.70 -0.87
C PHE A 906 -32.06 -7.20 -2.08
N ALA A 907 -32.61 -7.04 -3.30
CA ALA A 907 -31.92 -7.44 -4.52
C ALA A 907 -30.62 -6.64 -4.72
N GLY A 908 -30.63 -5.35 -4.42
CA GLY A 908 -29.44 -4.51 -4.46
C GLY A 908 -28.41 -4.90 -3.41
N LEU A 909 -28.83 -5.19 -2.17
CA LEU A 909 -27.93 -5.69 -1.13
C LEU A 909 -27.23 -7.00 -1.56
N VAL A 910 -27.99 -7.98 -2.06
CA VAL A 910 -27.43 -9.25 -2.55
C VAL A 910 -26.50 -9.04 -3.74
N ALA A 911 -26.90 -8.21 -4.71
CA ALA A 911 -26.10 -7.92 -5.89
C ALA A 911 -24.83 -7.14 -5.56
N GLY A 912 -24.89 -6.17 -4.64
CA GLY A 912 -23.76 -5.38 -4.17
C GLY A 912 -22.75 -6.24 -3.41
N VAL A 913 -23.21 -7.08 -2.48
CA VAL A 913 -22.33 -8.03 -1.76
C VAL A 913 -21.70 -9.02 -2.73
N GLY A 914 -22.48 -9.58 -3.66
CA GLY A 914 -21.97 -10.52 -4.67
C GLY A 914 -20.90 -9.91 -5.58
N ALA A 915 -21.17 -8.71 -6.11
CA ALA A 915 -20.21 -7.99 -6.93
C ALA A 915 -18.94 -7.64 -6.14
N ALA A 916 -19.08 -7.22 -4.88
CA ALA A 916 -17.97 -6.93 -4.00
C ALA A 916 -17.07 -8.15 -3.75
N GLN A 917 -17.67 -9.29 -3.39
CA GLN A 917 -16.96 -10.53 -3.11
C GLN A 917 -16.21 -11.09 -4.33
N LEU A 918 -16.81 -10.97 -5.52
CA LEU A 918 -16.24 -11.52 -6.75
C LEU A 918 -15.16 -10.64 -7.37
N ALA A 919 -15.26 -9.31 -7.26
CA ALA A 919 -14.50 -8.42 -8.11
C ALA A 919 -13.64 -7.37 -7.39
N ILE A 920 -13.82 -7.10 -6.08
CA ILE A 920 -13.07 -6.00 -5.42
C ILE A 920 -11.64 -6.38 -5.06
N ARG A 921 -11.37 -7.65 -4.70
CA ARG A 921 -10.04 -8.06 -4.20
C ARG A 921 -8.90 -7.64 -5.14
N PRO A 922 -8.97 -7.90 -6.47
CA PRO A 922 -7.91 -7.48 -7.40
C PRO A 922 -7.66 -5.97 -7.41
N PHE A 923 -8.69 -5.14 -7.19
CA PHE A 923 -8.56 -3.68 -7.13
C PHE A 923 -7.86 -3.24 -5.84
N ALA A 924 -8.24 -3.83 -4.70
CA ALA A 924 -7.63 -3.51 -3.42
C ALA A 924 -6.14 -3.90 -3.39
N THR A 925 -5.80 -5.07 -3.97
CA THR A 925 -4.40 -5.51 -4.10
C THR A 925 -3.61 -4.68 -5.11
N ALA A 926 -4.22 -4.26 -6.23
CA ALA A 926 -3.52 -3.41 -7.21
C ALA A 926 -3.27 -1.99 -6.66
N ALA A 927 -4.18 -1.47 -5.85
CA ALA A 927 -4.06 -0.15 -5.23
C ALA A 927 -3.14 -0.13 -3.99
N SER A 928 -2.75 -1.30 -3.47
CA SER A 928 -1.87 -1.45 -2.30
C SER A 928 -0.65 -2.29 -2.70
N PRO A 929 0.39 -1.67 -3.30
CA PRO A 929 1.57 -2.38 -3.75
C PRO A 929 2.22 -3.17 -2.60
N GLY A 930 2.54 -4.44 -2.84
CA GLY A 930 3.08 -5.34 -1.82
C GLY A 930 2.01 -6.10 -1.02
N ALA A 931 0.71 -5.84 -1.23
CA ALA A 931 -0.34 -6.62 -0.60
C ALA A 931 -0.31 -8.09 -1.01
N VAL A 932 -0.35 -9.01 -0.03
CA VAL A 932 -0.57 -10.42 -0.31
C VAL A 932 -1.95 -10.67 -0.91
N ALA A 933 -2.00 -11.62 -1.84
CA ALA A 933 -3.23 -12.22 -2.33
C ALA A 933 -3.93 -13.03 -1.21
N GLY A 934 -4.63 -12.35 -0.31
CA GLY A 934 -5.33 -13.00 0.81
C GLY A 934 -6.34 -12.15 1.56
N ALA A 935 -6.31 -10.82 1.41
CA ALA A 935 -7.22 -9.92 2.13
C ALA A 935 -8.70 -10.29 1.86
N ALA A 936 -9.42 -10.57 2.95
CA ALA A 936 -10.86 -10.82 2.89
C ALA A 936 -11.60 -9.53 2.51
N VAL A 937 -12.67 -9.66 1.73
CA VAL A 937 -13.57 -8.53 1.48
C VAL A 937 -14.25 -8.17 2.78
N SER A 938 -14.02 -6.96 3.24
CA SER A 938 -14.67 -6.40 4.43
C SER A 938 -15.86 -5.54 4.03
N PHE A 939 -16.77 -5.34 4.97
CA PHE A 939 -17.83 -4.34 4.88
C PHE A 939 -17.87 -3.60 6.20
N ASP A 940 -17.87 -2.27 6.17
CA ASP A 940 -18.20 -1.48 7.36
C ASP A 940 -19.72 -1.55 7.60
N PRO A 941 -20.18 -2.24 8.66
CA PRO A 941 -21.60 -2.39 8.93
C PRO A 941 -22.27 -1.04 9.22
N VAL A 942 -21.53 -0.07 9.78
CA VAL A 942 -22.08 1.25 10.13
C VAL A 942 -22.30 2.08 8.87
N GLY A 943 -21.29 2.21 8.02
CA GLY A 943 -21.41 2.91 6.73
C GLY A 943 -22.48 2.31 5.83
N VAL A 944 -22.56 0.97 5.75
CA VAL A 944 -23.63 0.28 5.00
C VAL A 944 -25.00 0.56 5.61
N ALA A 945 -25.14 0.47 6.94
CA ALA A 945 -26.41 0.73 7.62
C ALA A 945 -26.87 2.18 7.47
N LEU A 946 -25.96 3.16 7.52
CA LEU A 946 -26.28 4.58 7.29
C LEU A 946 -26.71 4.83 5.84
N ALA A 947 -25.98 4.29 4.85
CA ALA A 947 -26.32 4.46 3.44
C ALA A 947 -27.65 3.80 3.08
N LEU A 948 -27.87 2.55 3.50
CA LEU A 948 -29.13 1.85 3.26
C LEU A 948 -30.28 2.42 4.10
N GLY A 949 -30.00 2.85 5.33
CA GLY A 949 -30.98 3.46 6.23
C GLY A 949 -31.50 4.80 5.70
N THR A 950 -30.62 5.66 5.20
CA THR A 950 -31.00 6.93 4.57
C THR A 950 -31.79 6.71 3.28
N LEU A 951 -31.33 5.82 2.40
CA LEU A 951 -32.08 5.42 1.20
C LEU A 951 -33.46 4.87 1.56
N ALA A 952 -33.54 3.93 2.51
CA ALA A 952 -34.80 3.37 2.97
C ALA A 952 -35.73 4.46 3.52
N ALA A 953 -35.24 5.35 4.39
CA ALA A 953 -36.03 6.45 4.95
C ALA A 953 -36.60 7.36 3.85
N CYS A 954 -35.79 7.75 2.86
CA CYS A 954 -36.25 8.55 1.72
C CYS A 954 -37.31 7.82 0.88
N LEU A 955 -37.13 6.53 0.61
CA LEU A 955 -38.10 5.72 -0.13
C LEU A 955 -39.40 5.51 0.65
N PHE A 956 -39.32 5.32 1.97
CA PHE A 956 -40.48 5.22 2.86
C PHE A 956 -41.24 6.55 2.93
N ALA A 957 -40.55 7.69 2.99
CA ALA A 957 -41.19 9.00 2.91
C ALA A 957 -41.91 9.21 1.57
N ALA A 958 -41.29 8.82 0.45
CA ALA A 958 -41.93 8.85 -0.86
C ALA A 958 -43.16 7.93 -0.94
N ALA A 959 -43.07 6.72 -0.36
CA ALA A 959 -44.20 5.81 -0.26
C ALA A 959 -45.33 6.40 0.61
N ALA A 960 -45.02 7.01 1.75
CA ALA A 960 -46.00 7.65 2.62
C ALA A 960 -46.71 8.83 1.92
N LEU A 961 -45.97 9.65 1.17
CA LEU A 961 -46.53 10.71 0.33
C LEU A 961 -47.46 10.16 -0.76
N TYR A 962 -47.09 9.03 -1.38
CA TYR A 962 -47.95 8.33 -2.33
C TYR A 962 -49.25 7.86 -1.66
N VAL A 963 -49.18 7.26 -0.47
CA VAL A 963 -50.37 6.84 0.30
C VAL A 963 -51.27 8.03 0.60
N ALA A 964 -50.72 9.13 1.13
CA ALA A 964 -51.48 10.34 1.43
C ALA A 964 -52.14 10.93 0.17
N ALA A 965 -51.47 10.86 -0.99
CA ALA A 965 -52.03 11.29 -2.26
C ALA A 965 -53.21 10.40 -2.71
N VAL A 966 -53.11 9.08 -2.57
CA VAL A 966 -54.21 8.14 -2.84
C VAL A 966 -55.42 8.46 -1.95
N GLU A 967 -55.20 8.67 -0.65
CA GLU A 967 -56.27 8.98 0.31
C GLU A 967 -56.97 10.30 -0.03
N ARG A 968 -56.22 11.35 -0.35
CA ARG A 968 -56.79 12.64 -0.80
C ARG A 968 -57.62 12.50 -2.07
N GLN A 969 -57.17 11.69 -3.01
CA GLN A 969 -57.85 11.45 -4.28
C GLN A 969 -59.17 10.69 -4.08
N ALA A 970 -59.18 9.72 -3.18
CA ALA A 970 -60.37 8.98 -2.76
C ALA A 970 -61.39 9.88 -2.02
N ALA A 971 -60.93 10.80 -1.19
CA ALA A 971 -61.79 11.79 -0.52
C ALA A 971 -62.39 12.82 -1.50
N GLY A 972 -61.64 13.20 -2.54
CA GLY A 972 -62.10 14.15 -3.57
C GLY A 972 -63.25 13.61 -4.42
N SER A 973 -63.28 12.31 -4.71
CA SER A 973 -64.39 11.66 -5.43
C SER A 973 -65.70 11.58 -4.64
N GLN A 974 -65.66 11.74 -3.31
CA GLN A 974 -66.86 11.72 -2.46
C GLN A 974 -67.66 13.03 -2.48
N ARG A 975 -67.15 14.12 -3.07
CA ARG A 975 -67.94 15.35 -3.23
C ARG A 975 -68.90 15.19 -4.41
N PRO A 976 -70.23 15.10 -4.19
CA PRO A 976 -71.18 14.86 -5.27
C PRO A 976 -71.14 16.03 -6.25
N GLY A 977 -70.86 15.74 -7.52
CA GLY A 977 -71.06 16.68 -8.62
C GLY A 977 -72.52 17.11 -8.68
N ARG A 978 -72.74 18.42 -8.50
CA ARG A 978 -74.03 19.13 -8.53
C ARG A 978 -74.68 19.20 -9.92
N ASN A 979 -74.30 18.33 -10.86
CA ASN A 979 -74.85 18.30 -12.22
C ASN A 979 -75.48 16.93 -12.51
N ARG A 980 -76.70 16.72 -12.00
CA ARG A 980 -77.61 15.75 -12.62
C ARG A 980 -78.24 16.41 -13.86
N PRO A 981 -78.27 15.73 -15.02
CA PRO A 981 -79.10 16.17 -16.14
C PRO A 981 -80.58 16.11 -15.72
N ARG A 982 -81.35 17.15 -16.08
CA ARG A 982 -82.80 17.20 -15.89
C ARG A 982 -83.45 15.97 -16.56
N PRO A 983 -84.42 15.31 -15.90
CA PRO A 983 -85.15 14.21 -16.53
C PRO A 983 -86.02 14.76 -17.66
N ALA A 984 -85.89 14.17 -18.85
CA ALA A 984 -86.78 14.40 -19.97
C ALA A 984 -88.20 14.00 -19.58
N ALA A 985 -89.16 14.88 -19.88
CA ALA A 985 -90.57 14.65 -19.69
C ALA A 985 -91.04 13.45 -20.52
N ARG A 986 -91.83 12.58 -19.88
CA ARG A 986 -92.65 11.56 -20.54
C ARG A 986 -93.64 12.25 -21.48
N GLN A 987 -93.56 11.96 -22.78
CA GLN A 987 -94.72 11.99 -23.66
C GLN A 987 -95.13 10.55 -23.96
N ALA A 988 -96.38 10.25 -23.61
CA ALA A 988 -97.02 8.98 -23.83
C ALA A 988 -97.42 8.82 -25.31
N SER A 989 -97.45 7.57 -25.72
CA SER A 989 -97.92 7.01 -26.99
C SER A 989 -99.31 7.48 -27.43
N SER A 990 -99.45 7.85 -28.70
CA SER A 990 -100.62 7.48 -29.50
C SER A 990 -100.32 7.55 -31.00
N GLN A 991 -100.81 6.52 -31.71
CA GLN A 991 -101.14 6.47 -33.14
C GLN A 991 -99.98 6.33 -34.14
N THR A 992 -99.77 5.11 -34.65
CA THR A 992 -100.33 4.56 -35.91
C THR A 992 -99.88 5.31 -37.17
N ASP A 993 -99.03 4.58 -37.91
CA ASP A 993 -99.20 4.27 -39.33
C ASP A 993 -98.79 5.31 -40.39
N SER A 994 -98.34 4.76 -41.52
CA SER A 994 -98.05 5.38 -42.81
C SER A 994 -96.72 6.14 -42.99
N ALA A 995 -95.78 5.40 -43.57
CA ALA A 995 -95.28 5.59 -44.94
C ALA A 995 -94.69 6.93 -45.42
N VAL A 996 -93.70 6.74 -46.31
CA VAL A 996 -93.22 7.61 -47.41
C VAL A 996 -91.89 8.35 -47.17
N ARG A 997 -90.87 7.84 -47.88
CA ARG A 997 -89.80 8.51 -48.68
C ARG A 997 -89.48 9.97 -48.30
N ARG A 998 -88.23 10.36 -48.09
CA ARG A 998 -87.06 10.22 -48.98
C ARG A 998 -85.76 10.32 -48.17
#